data_AF-A0AAD7M8U8-F1
#
_entry.id   AF-A0AAD7M8U8-F1
#
_cell.length_a   1.000
_cell.length_b   1.000
_cell.length_c   1.000
_cell.angle_alpha   90.00
_cell.angle_beta   90.00
_cell.angle_gamma   90.00
#
_symmetry.space_group_name_H-M   'P 1'
#
loop_
_entity.id
_entity.type
_entity.pdbx_description
1 polymer ?
#
loop_
_entity_poly.entity_id
_entity_poly.type
_entity_poly.pdbx_seq_one_letter_code
_entity_poly.pdbx_strand_id
1 'polypeptide(L)'
;MSPSSTPLPESRVVSPIEVNEPAPVLVAPTPTPTPPPEPVLPASPKPTSPQVDQVSVLEAQAALLPPTPGESLHVTDVDALQERLKLVEQRFSDVSTSFKRLQAEKAAADAILRELTPLETISDSQALRDFVQNVILKSEISLEEITRLNGKLGTQEGRVEELRDTHRLESASQSAQIEKQKRQLIEVEALLAASQGSITKADESATAQKAEIDRLLGEVERSKRVAKEEEEKRVKAISLLKTVRQKLVKAEKERDDVLREVAMSKDKDKAEREKELLEKSRLQTELETVNSERDKAIAGLKAQFDRELATIRDRHDKETAGLRGQFELEALTTKSSHSKEVTNLTARVSSLESTLTSLTNDKNAFFDQLQLRQAELESAQSHLDSLQSQNTELQYQLRESEERFVLLNDDITEARREQDIRSREPTSSAEDVARLLSTTEAKYESKLADLRKNLSVVEKERTESEAQWSRKLRDKVRENDELKQVLGTATKSRELDEGVVDKLKDQIKVLQEEVRLGHVEVAELRAQSATLEDLSTRAQETETTAKIQGLEQLVEEVKSRETQLRASNKTLREELRKVQSSAALLERQRNPGVGYWTSRADSAAPDTRTSMSSTTSSDSRVASPAPPAPPKNEEEEVNLEYLRNVILQFLEHKEMRPNLVKVLSIILHFTPQETRRLVAKV
;
A
#
# COMPACT_ATOMS: atom_id res chain seq x y z
N MET A 1 50.29 -25.24 3.56
CA MET A 1 50.07 -26.66 3.21
C MET A 1 48.57 -26.90 3.27
N SER A 2 48.00 -27.24 2.12
CA SER A 2 46.67 -27.81 1.84
C SER A 2 45.41 -27.10 2.37
N PRO A 3 44.63 -26.42 1.51
CA PRO A 3 43.23 -26.11 1.74
C PRO A 3 42.33 -27.25 1.23
N SER A 4 41.34 -27.67 2.02
CA SER A 4 40.29 -28.59 1.60
C SER A 4 39.11 -27.78 1.08
N SER A 5 38.97 -27.73 -0.25
CA SER A 5 37.79 -27.22 -0.94
C SER A 5 36.68 -28.26 -0.88
N THR A 6 35.50 -27.88 -0.36
CA THR A 6 34.26 -28.64 -0.51
C THR A 6 33.35 -27.87 -1.48
N PRO A 7 32.78 -28.53 -2.51
CA PRO A 7 32.11 -27.83 -3.61
C PRO A 7 30.66 -27.48 -3.27
N LEU A 8 30.21 -26.33 -3.78
CA LEU A 8 28.80 -25.94 -3.85
C LEU A 8 28.00 -26.94 -4.72
N PRO A 9 26.73 -27.25 -4.40
CA PRO A 9 25.88 -28.02 -5.29
C PRO A 9 25.47 -27.17 -6.49
N GLU A 10 25.61 -27.78 -7.68
CA GLU A 10 25.22 -27.25 -8.98
C GLU A 10 23.76 -26.80 -9.00
N SER A 11 23.55 -25.55 -9.41
CA SER A 11 22.26 -25.04 -9.85
C SER A 11 21.80 -25.85 -11.05
N ARG A 12 20.84 -26.74 -10.84
CA ARG A 12 20.14 -27.45 -11.92
C ARG A 12 19.38 -26.41 -12.73
N VAL A 13 19.90 -26.11 -13.92
CA VAL A 13 19.20 -25.33 -14.96
C VAL A 13 17.90 -26.05 -15.26
N VAL A 14 16.80 -25.48 -14.78
CA VAL A 14 15.45 -25.88 -15.19
C VAL A 14 15.26 -25.33 -16.60
N SER A 15 15.25 -26.23 -17.57
CA SER A 15 14.81 -25.96 -18.94
C SER A 15 13.45 -25.25 -18.92
N PRO A 16 13.17 -24.34 -19.85
CA PRO A 16 11.87 -23.67 -19.92
C PRO A 16 10.80 -24.73 -20.10
N ILE A 17 9.82 -24.75 -19.19
CA ILE A 17 8.57 -25.46 -19.43
C ILE A 17 7.90 -24.73 -20.58
N GLU A 18 7.93 -25.33 -21.77
CA GLU A 18 6.99 -25.02 -22.84
C GLU A 18 5.59 -25.27 -22.29
N VAL A 19 4.97 -24.19 -21.82
CA VAL A 19 3.52 -24.13 -21.71
C VAL A 19 3.02 -24.18 -23.14
N ASN A 20 2.64 -25.37 -23.58
CA ASN A 20 1.92 -25.58 -24.82
C ASN A 20 0.53 -24.96 -24.61
N GLU A 21 0.42 -23.65 -24.83
CA GLU A 21 -0.85 -22.98 -25.05
C GLU A 21 -1.53 -23.69 -26.22
N PRO A 22 -2.73 -24.26 -26.05
CA PRO A 22 -3.53 -24.60 -27.21
C PRO A 22 -3.87 -23.30 -27.94
N ALA A 23 -3.32 -23.17 -29.14
CA ALA A 23 -3.64 -22.11 -30.09
C ALA A 23 -5.16 -21.91 -30.19
N PRO A 24 -5.62 -20.66 -30.39
CA PRO A 24 -7.04 -20.35 -30.44
C PRO A 24 -7.66 -21.08 -31.63
N VAL A 25 -8.58 -22.00 -31.34
CA VAL A 25 -9.46 -22.53 -32.36
C VAL A 25 -10.29 -21.36 -32.87
N LEU A 26 -9.98 -20.92 -34.09
CA LEU A 26 -10.81 -20.07 -34.93
C LEU A 26 -12.15 -20.79 -35.13
N VAL A 27 -13.09 -20.51 -34.23
CA VAL A 27 -14.50 -20.85 -34.41
C VAL A 27 -15.02 -19.93 -35.50
N ALA A 28 -15.29 -20.52 -36.67
CA ALA A 28 -16.05 -19.90 -37.73
C ALA A 28 -17.36 -19.31 -37.19
N PRO A 29 -17.85 -18.18 -37.73
CA PRO A 29 -19.04 -17.51 -37.23
C PRO A 29 -20.24 -18.45 -37.41
N THR A 30 -20.70 -19.02 -36.29
CA THR A 30 -21.99 -19.70 -36.24
C THR A 30 -23.08 -18.63 -36.28
N PRO A 31 -24.15 -18.87 -37.03
CA PRO A 31 -25.15 -17.85 -37.32
C PRO A 31 -25.86 -17.43 -36.05
N THR A 32 -26.08 -16.12 -35.96
CA THR A 32 -27.05 -15.44 -35.08
C THR A 32 -28.21 -16.37 -34.68
N PRO A 33 -28.51 -16.54 -33.39
CA PRO A 33 -29.80 -17.09 -33.00
C PRO A 33 -30.86 -16.10 -33.45
N THR A 34 -31.60 -16.49 -34.48
CA THR A 34 -32.89 -15.90 -34.85
C THR A 34 -33.73 -15.81 -33.57
N PRO A 35 -34.39 -14.67 -33.29
CA PRO A 35 -35.24 -14.55 -32.11
C PRO A 35 -36.30 -15.66 -32.13
N PRO A 36 -36.69 -16.20 -30.96
CA PRO A 36 -37.83 -17.11 -30.91
C PRO A 36 -39.04 -16.38 -31.52
N PRO A 37 -39.86 -17.07 -32.33
CA PRO A 37 -41.10 -16.46 -32.78
C PRO A 37 -41.90 -16.10 -31.53
N GLU A 38 -42.39 -14.86 -31.51
CA GLU A 38 -43.35 -14.38 -30.53
C GLU A 38 -44.41 -15.47 -30.30
N PRO A 39 -44.86 -15.70 -29.06
CA PRO A 39 -46.09 -16.42 -28.85
C PRO A 39 -47.17 -15.60 -29.54
N VAL A 40 -47.63 -16.10 -30.69
CA VAL A 40 -48.87 -15.67 -31.32
C VAL A 40 -49.94 -15.94 -30.27
N LEU A 41 -50.29 -14.89 -29.53
CA LEU A 41 -51.52 -14.81 -28.79
C LEU A 41 -52.63 -15.24 -29.76
N PRO A 42 -53.43 -16.29 -29.46
CA PRO A 42 -54.68 -16.43 -30.15
C PRO A 42 -55.45 -15.14 -29.85
N ALA A 43 -55.60 -14.31 -30.88
CA ALA A 43 -56.40 -13.11 -30.82
C ALA A 43 -57.73 -13.50 -30.17
N SER A 44 -58.05 -12.85 -29.06
CA SER A 44 -59.38 -12.87 -28.51
C SER A 44 -60.35 -12.55 -29.65
N PRO A 45 -61.30 -13.43 -29.99
CA PRO A 45 -62.41 -12.97 -30.79
C PRO A 45 -63.13 -11.91 -29.96
N LYS A 46 -63.17 -10.69 -30.48
CA LYS A 46 -64.15 -9.68 -30.08
C LYS A 46 -65.52 -10.37 -29.97
N PRO A 47 -66.37 -9.98 -29.01
CA PRO A 47 -67.76 -10.39 -29.02
C PRO A 47 -68.45 -9.68 -30.20
N THR A 48 -68.32 -10.24 -31.39
CA THR A 48 -69.25 -9.95 -32.48
C THR A 48 -70.53 -10.68 -32.10
N SER A 49 -71.42 -9.91 -31.48
CA SER A 49 -72.84 -10.19 -31.38
C SER A 49 -73.35 -10.90 -32.64
N PRO A 50 -73.81 -12.15 -32.56
CA PRO A 50 -74.75 -12.67 -33.52
C PRO A 50 -76.05 -11.91 -33.28
N GLN A 51 -76.43 -11.07 -34.24
CA GLN A 51 -77.82 -10.67 -34.39
C GLN A 51 -78.64 -11.95 -34.44
N VAL A 52 -79.59 -12.01 -33.50
CA VAL A 52 -80.68 -12.98 -33.48
C VAL A 52 -81.48 -12.76 -34.76
N ASP A 53 -81.20 -13.56 -35.79
CA ASP A 53 -82.16 -13.72 -36.87
C ASP A 53 -83.38 -14.43 -36.28
N GLN A 54 -84.46 -13.66 -36.27
CA GLN A 54 -85.78 -14.02 -35.80
C GLN A 54 -86.26 -15.28 -36.53
N VAL A 55 -86.18 -16.42 -35.86
CA VAL A 55 -87.03 -17.56 -36.21
C VAL A 55 -88.43 -17.19 -35.74
N SER A 56 -89.26 -16.84 -36.72
CA SER A 56 -90.70 -16.60 -36.57
C SER A 56 -91.35 -17.79 -35.88
N VAL A 57 -91.56 -17.68 -34.58
CA VAL A 57 -92.45 -18.56 -33.82
C VAL A 57 -93.86 -18.10 -34.16
N LEU A 58 -94.49 -18.81 -35.09
CA LEU A 58 -95.93 -18.72 -35.32
C LEU A 58 -96.64 -19.13 -34.02
N GLU A 59 -97.13 -18.13 -33.31
CA GLU A 59 -98.17 -18.26 -32.31
C GLU A 59 -99.37 -19.00 -32.90
N ALA A 60 -99.63 -20.21 -32.39
CA ALA A 60 -100.94 -20.81 -32.42
C ALA A 60 -101.46 -20.85 -30.98
N GLN A 61 -101.87 -19.70 -30.46
CA GLN A 61 -102.70 -19.60 -29.26
C GLN A 61 -104.07 -20.22 -29.60
N ALA A 62 -104.29 -21.45 -29.13
CA ALA A 62 -105.59 -22.09 -29.12
C ALA A 62 -106.44 -21.46 -28.01
N ALA A 63 -107.26 -20.48 -28.37
CA ALA A 63 -108.32 -19.96 -27.51
C ALA A 63 -109.50 -20.96 -27.50
N LEU A 64 -109.66 -21.63 -26.37
CA LEU A 64 -110.85 -22.38 -25.97
C LEU A 64 -111.96 -21.41 -25.57
N LEU A 65 -113.02 -21.31 -26.37
CA LEU A 65 -114.37 -20.92 -25.93
C LEU A 65 -115.42 -21.74 -26.70
N PRO A 66 -116.56 -22.11 -26.07
CA PRO A 66 -117.42 -23.21 -26.52
C PRO A 66 -118.53 -22.74 -27.49
N PRO A 67 -119.05 -23.61 -28.38
CA PRO A 67 -120.28 -23.32 -29.11
C PRO A 67 -121.49 -23.97 -28.41
N THR A 68 -122.53 -23.16 -28.20
CA THR A 68 -123.88 -23.59 -27.84
C THR A 68 -124.63 -24.22 -29.02
N PRO A 69 -125.62 -25.10 -28.77
CA PRO A 69 -126.28 -25.93 -29.77
C PRO A 69 -127.50 -25.26 -30.42
N GLY A 70 -127.80 -25.61 -31.68
CA GLY A 70 -129.03 -25.18 -32.36
C GLY A 70 -129.12 -25.68 -33.81
N GLU A 71 -129.76 -26.85 -33.97
CA GLU A 71 -130.63 -27.31 -35.08
C GLU A 71 -130.37 -26.89 -36.54
N SER A 72 -130.12 -27.86 -37.42
CA SER A 72 -131.18 -28.44 -38.27
C SER A 72 -130.65 -29.53 -39.23
N LEU A 73 -131.34 -30.67 -39.18
CA LEU A 73 -131.38 -31.85 -40.05
C LEU A 73 -131.02 -31.65 -41.54
N HIS A 74 -130.16 -32.49 -42.14
CA HIS A 74 -130.55 -33.60 -43.04
C HIS A 74 -129.35 -34.24 -43.80
N VAL A 75 -129.36 -35.59 -43.79
CA VAL A 75 -128.67 -36.56 -44.67
C VAL A 75 -127.16 -36.79 -44.46
N THR A 76 -126.85 -38.06 -44.20
CA THR A 76 -125.56 -38.68 -43.94
C THR A 76 -124.59 -38.57 -45.12
N ASP A 77 -123.55 -37.74 -44.99
CA ASP A 77 -122.38 -37.79 -45.88
C ASP A 77 -121.26 -38.59 -45.19
N VAL A 78 -121.33 -39.91 -45.37
CA VAL A 78 -120.41 -40.88 -44.76
C VAL A 78 -118.98 -40.70 -45.30
N ASP A 79 -118.84 -40.21 -46.53
CA ASP A 79 -117.55 -40.04 -47.20
C ASP A 79 -116.78 -38.85 -46.61
N ALA A 80 -117.46 -37.74 -46.31
CA ALA A 80 -116.86 -36.60 -45.61
C ALA A 80 -116.39 -36.94 -44.18
N LEU A 81 -117.10 -37.83 -43.47
CA LEU A 81 -116.66 -38.36 -42.18
C LEU A 81 -115.45 -39.30 -42.33
N GLN A 82 -115.40 -40.12 -43.38
CA GLN A 82 -114.29 -41.02 -43.65
C GLN A 82 -113.00 -40.28 -44.04
N GLU A 83 -113.08 -39.21 -44.83
CA GLU A 83 -111.91 -38.38 -45.14
C GLU A 83 -111.38 -37.64 -43.90
N ARG A 84 -112.27 -37.12 -43.05
CA ARG A 84 -111.89 -36.50 -41.78
C ARG A 84 -111.26 -37.52 -40.83
N LEU A 85 -111.75 -38.76 -40.81
CA LEU A 85 -111.18 -39.85 -40.01
C LEU A 85 -109.77 -40.21 -40.51
N LYS A 86 -109.56 -40.37 -41.83
CA LYS A 86 -108.22 -40.60 -42.41
C LYS A 86 -107.23 -39.49 -42.09
N LEU A 87 -107.68 -38.23 -42.11
CA LEU A 87 -106.82 -37.10 -41.76
C LEU A 87 -106.41 -37.11 -40.28
N VAL A 88 -107.35 -37.50 -39.40
CA VAL A 88 -107.08 -37.65 -37.95
C VAL A 88 -106.16 -38.84 -37.70
N GLU A 89 -106.34 -39.96 -38.41
CA GLU A 89 -105.45 -41.13 -38.34
C GLU A 89 -104.03 -40.79 -38.78
N GLN A 90 -103.87 -40.02 -39.87
CA GLN A 90 -102.57 -39.54 -40.33
C GLN A 90 -101.93 -38.57 -39.34
N ARG A 91 -102.71 -37.63 -38.78
CA ARG A 91 -102.22 -36.74 -37.72
C ARG A 91 -101.80 -37.55 -36.48
N PHE A 92 -102.53 -38.60 -36.13
CA PHE A 92 -102.16 -39.49 -35.04
C PHE A 92 -100.89 -40.29 -35.33
N SER A 93 -100.67 -40.75 -36.57
CA SER A 93 -99.41 -41.41 -36.95
C SER A 93 -98.22 -40.44 -36.91
N ASP A 94 -98.42 -39.20 -37.34
CA ASP A 94 -97.37 -38.16 -37.32
C ASP A 94 -97.06 -37.70 -35.89
N VAL A 95 -98.09 -37.57 -35.04
CA VAL A 95 -97.92 -37.28 -33.60
C VAL A 95 -97.27 -38.47 -32.88
N SER A 96 -97.61 -39.72 -33.23
CA SER A 96 -97.02 -40.91 -32.63
C SER A 96 -95.54 -41.09 -33.03
N THR A 97 -95.20 -40.82 -34.30
CA THR A 97 -93.81 -40.88 -34.76
C THR A 97 -92.95 -39.76 -34.17
N SER A 98 -93.48 -38.53 -34.11
CA SER A 98 -92.79 -37.42 -33.42
C SER A 98 -92.66 -37.65 -31.91
N PHE A 99 -93.66 -38.23 -31.25
CA PHE A 99 -93.58 -38.61 -29.83
C PHE A 99 -92.51 -39.69 -29.59
N LYS A 100 -92.44 -40.74 -30.42
CA LYS A 100 -91.38 -41.75 -30.33
C LYS A 100 -89.99 -41.14 -30.56
N ARG A 101 -89.86 -40.21 -31.51
CA ARG A 101 -88.61 -39.50 -31.76
C ARG A 101 -88.19 -38.65 -30.57
N LEU A 102 -89.13 -37.88 -30.01
CA LEU A 102 -88.89 -37.05 -28.82
C LEU A 102 -88.53 -37.91 -27.60
N GLN A 103 -89.15 -39.09 -27.46
CA GLN A 103 -88.82 -40.02 -26.38
C GLN A 103 -87.43 -40.65 -26.54
N ALA A 104 -87.02 -40.96 -27.77
CA ALA A 104 -85.66 -41.43 -28.06
C ALA A 104 -84.62 -40.33 -27.81
N GLU A 105 -84.93 -39.09 -28.20
CA GLU A 105 -84.08 -37.91 -27.97
C GLU A 105 -83.96 -37.58 -26.48
N LYS A 106 -85.06 -37.69 -25.72
CA LYS A 106 -85.05 -37.61 -24.25
C LYS A 106 -84.14 -38.67 -23.64
N ALA A 107 -84.25 -39.92 -24.07
CA ALA A 107 -83.43 -41.01 -23.56
C ALA A 107 -81.93 -40.81 -23.88
N ALA A 108 -81.61 -40.26 -25.05
CA ALA A 108 -80.24 -39.90 -25.42
C ALA A 108 -79.69 -38.76 -24.56
N ALA A 109 -80.50 -37.72 -24.29
CA ALA A 109 -80.12 -36.62 -23.40
C ALA A 109 -79.93 -37.08 -21.94
N ASP A 110 -80.80 -37.95 -21.43
CA ASP A 110 -80.67 -38.57 -20.10
C ASP A 110 -79.39 -39.42 -20.00
N ALA A 111 -78.99 -40.11 -21.08
CA ALA A 111 -77.75 -40.88 -21.11
C ALA A 111 -76.50 -39.99 -21.02
N ILE A 112 -76.46 -38.89 -21.78
CA ILE A 112 -75.35 -37.92 -21.75
C ILE A 112 -75.25 -37.24 -20.37
N LEU A 113 -76.39 -36.89 -19.76
CA LEU A 113 -76.41 -36.31 -18.41
C LEU A 113 -75.83 -37.26 -17.38
N ARG A 114 -76.17 -38.54 -17.43
CA ARG A 114 -75.65 -39.55 -16.49
C ARG A 114 -74.14 -39.77 -16.66
N GLU A 115 -73.61 -39.55 -17.87
CA GLU A 115 -72.18 -39.69 -18.16
C GLU A 115 -71.37 -38.46 -17.67
N LEU A 116 -71.89 -37.25 -17.87
CA LEU A 116 -71.14 -36.02 -17.60
C LEU A 116 -71.46 -35.36 -16.26
N THR A 117 -72.57 -35.76 -15.62
CA THR A 117 -73.07 -35.14 -14.40
C THR A 117 -73.61 -36.20 -13.43
N PRO A 118 -73.69 -35.89 -12.12
CA PRO A 118 -74.33 -36.78 -11.14
C PRO A 118 -75.85 -36.94 -11.31
N LEU A 119 -76.46 -36.36 -12.35
CA LEU A 119 -77.91 -36.29 -12.53
C LEU A 119 -78.40 -37.43 -13.44
N GLU A 120 -79.49 -38.08 -13.03
CA GLU A 120 -80.00 -39.27 -13.73
C GLU A 120 -80.99 -38.97 -14.87
N THR A 121 -81.68 -37.82 -14.82
CA THR A 121 -82.65 -37.40 -15.85
C THR A 121 -82.77 -35.87 -16.00
N ILE A 122 -83.15 -35.40 -17.20
CA ILE A 122 -83.48 -33.99 -17.50
C ILE A 122 -84.73 -33.47 -16.77
N SER A 123 -85.49 -34.34 -16.11
CA SER A 123 -86.72 -33.98 -15.38
C SER A 123 -86.44 -33.04 -14.20
N ASP A 124 -85.28 -33.18 -13.56
CA ASP A 124 -84.88 -32.34 -12.43
C ASP A 124 -84.14 -31.08 -12.90
N SER A 125 -84.93 -30.13 -13.41
CA SER A 125 -84.42 -28.85 -13.91
C SER A 125 -83.73 -27.99 -12.85
N GLN A 126 -84.06 -28.17 -11.57
CA GLN A 126 -83.47 -27.40 -10.48
C GLN A 126 -82.08 -27.94 -10.14
N ALA A 127 -81.92 -29.26 -9.99
CA ALA A 127 -80.63 -29.86 -9.72
C ALA A 127 -79.63 -29.66 -10.88
N LEU A 128 -80.11 -29.65 -12.13
CA LEU A 128 -79.30 -29.31 -13.30
C LEU A 128 -78.80 -27.86 -13.27
N ARG A 129 -79.69 -26.93 -12.90
CA ARG A 129 -79.34 -25.51 -12.75
C ARG A 129 -78.29 -25.32 -11.66
N ASP A 130 -78.48 -25.94 -10.50
CA ASP A 130 -77.59 -25.83 -9.36
C ASP A 130 -76.21 -26.45 -9.67
N PHE A 131 -76.17 -27.57 -10.41
CA PHE A 131 -74.92 -28.18 -10.88
C PHE A 131 -74.16 -27.26 -11.84
N VAL A 132 -74.84 -26.73 -12.87
CA VAL A 132 -74.22 -25.81 -13.84
C VAL A 132 -73.72 -24.54 -13.13
N GLN A 133 -74.49 -24.01 -12.18
CA GLN A 133 -74.08 -22.84 -11.41
C GLN A 133 -72.88 -23.14 -10.50
N ASN A 134 -72.81 -24.34 -9.90
CA ASN A 134 -71.65 -24.79 -9.13
C ASN A 134 -70.39 -24.94 -10.01
N VAL A 135 -70.54 -25.49 -11.23
CA VAL A 135 -69.44 -25.60 -12.20
C VAL A 135 -68.95 -24.21 -12.62
N ILE A 136 -69.86 -23.26 -12.86
CA ILE A 136 -69.51 -21.87 -13.18
C ILE A 136 -68.73 -21.25 -12.01
N LEU A 137 -69.23 -21.35 -10.78
CA LEU A 137 -68.56 -20.82 -9.59
C LEU A 137 -67.16 -21.45 -9.39
N LYS A 138 -67.02 -22.77 -9.58
CA LYS A 138 -65.71 -23.44 -9.53
C LYS A 138 -64.77 -22.96 -10.64
N SER A 139 -65.30 -22.71 -11.84
CA SER A 139 -64.53 -22.15 -12.94
C SER A 139 -64.06 -20.74 -12.61
N GLU A 140 -64.93 -19.89 -12.04
CA GLU A 140 -64.59 -18.52 -11.64
C GLU A 140 -63.50 -18.52 -10.55
N ILE A 141 -63.69 -19.32 -9.50
CA ILE A 141 -62.70 -19.46 -8.41
C ILE A 141 -61.35 -19.97 -8.94
N SER A 142 -61.35 -20.94 -9.87
CA SER A 142 -60.09 -21.44 -10.45
C SER A 142 -59.41 -20.40 -11.34
N LEU A 143 -60.17 -19.58 -12.07
CA LEU A 143 -59.63 -18.48 -12.89
C LEU A 143 -59.06 -17.36 -12.01
N GLU A 144 -59.75 -17.01 -10.93
CA GLU A 144 -59.28 -16.06 -9.91
C GLU A 144 -57.99 -16.56 -9.23
N GLU A 145 -57.90 -17.85 -8.93
CA GLU A 145 -56.68 -18.41 -8.35
C GLU A 145 -55.54 -18.43 -9.36
N ILE A 146 -55.79 -18.77 -10.63
CA ILE A 146 -54.77 -18.70 -11.71
C ILE A 146 -54.26 -17.27 -11.88
N THR A 147 -55.16 -16.28 -11.91
CA THR A 147 -54.75 -14.86 -12.03
C THR A 147 -53.95 -14.40 -10.81
N ARG A 148 -54.34 -14.82 -9.60
CA ARG A 148 -53.59 -14.56 -8.36
C ARG A 148 -52.20 -15.19 -8.40
N LEU A 149 -52.08 -16.46 -8.82
CA LEU A 149 -50.81 -17.17 -8.93
C LEU A 149 -49.90 -16.56 -9.99
N ASN A 150 -50.45 -16.18 -11.15
CA ASN A 150 -49.70 -15.47 -12.19
C ASN A 150 -49.20 -14.10 -11.70
N GLY A 151 -50.01 -13.37 -10.92
CA GLY A 151 -49.58 -12.13 -10.28
C GLY A 151 -48.41 -12.36 -9.31
N LYS A 152 -48.48 -13.39 -8.48
CA LYS A 152 -47.36 -13.78 -7.58
C LYS A 152 -46.11 -14.18 -8.36
N LEU A 153 -46.27 -14.97 -9.44
CA LEU A 153 -45.17 -15.38 -10.30
C LEU A 153 -44.48 -14.16 -10.91
N GLY A 154 -45.23 -13.22 -11.47
CA GLY A 154 -44.67 -11.98 -12.01
C GLY A 154 -43.94 -11.13 -10.96
N THR A 155 -44.44 -11.06 -9.72
CA THR A 155 -43.69 -10.38 -8.64
C THR A 155 -42.42 -11.11 -8.23
N GLN A 156 -42.39 -12.44 -8.31
CA GLN A 156 -41.17 -13.21 -8.06
C GLN A 156 -40.16 -13.04 -9.21
N GLU A 157 -40.61 -13.09 -10.46
CA GLU A 157 -39.77 -12.80 -11.63
C GLU A 157 -39.15 -11.40 -11.54
N GLY A 158 -39.94 -10.38 -11.18
CA GLY A 158 -39.45 -9.02 -10.93
C GLY A 158 -38.39 -8.97 -9.83
N ARG A 159 -38.62 -9.61 -8.67
CA ARG A 159 -37.61 -9.67 -7.60
C ARG A 159 -36.34 -10.40 -8.01
N VAL A 160 -36.47 -11.48 -8.78
CA VAL A 160 -35.31 -12.24 -9.27
C VAL A 160 -34.52 -11.38 -10.27
N GLU A 161 -35.18 -10.60 -11.10
CA GLU A 161 -34.51 -9.68 -12.03
C GLU A 161 -33.81 -8.53 -11.28
N GLU A 162 -34.45 -7.94 -10.27
CA GLU A 162 -33.81 -6.96 -9.38
C GLU A 162 -32.58 -7.54 -8.67
N LEU A 163 -32.65 -8.80 -8.21
CA LEU A 163 -31.50 -9.49 -7.62
C LEU A 163 -30.37 -9.73 -8.63
N ARG A 164 -30.71 -10.05 -9.89
CA ARG A 164 -29.70 -10.17 -10.96
C ARG A 164 -29.05 -8.83 -11.29
N ASP A 165 -29.83 -7.76 -11.36
CA ASP A 165 -29.32 -6.41 -11.63
C ASP A 165 -28.44 -5.88 -10.50
N THR A 166 -28.85 -6.09 -9.25
CA THR A 166 -28.03 -5.74 -8.08
C THR A 166 -26.71 -6.51 -8.08
N HIS A 167 -26.74 -7.82 -8.30
CA HIS A 167 -25.52 -8.63 -8.39
C HIS A 167 -24.63 -8.19 -9.57
N ARG A 168 -25.22 -7.82 -10.71
CA ARG A 168 -24.49 -7.32 -11.88
C ARG A 168 -23.81 -5.97 -11.58
N LEU A 169 -24.53 -5.04 -10.95
CA LEU A 169 -23.96 -3.74 -10.55
C LEU A 169 -22.88 -3.90 -9.49
N GLU A 170 -23.11 -4.76 -8.49
CA GLU A 170 -22.14 -5.04 -7.44
C GLU A 170 -20.86 -5.66 -8.02
N SER A 171 -20.99 -6.67 -8.88
CA SER A 171 -19.86 -7.31 -9.55
C SER A 171 -19.08 -6.32 -10.42
N ALA A 172 -19.77 -5.42 -11.14
CA ALA A 172 -19.13 -4.35 -11.90
C ALA A 172 -18.41 -3.35 -10.99
N SER A 173 -19.00 -2.97 -9.86
CA SER A 173 -18.41 -2.07 -8.86
C SER A 173 -17.17 -2.69 -8.21
N GLN A 174 -17.25 -3.95 -7.78
CA GLN A 174 -16.13 -4.71 -7.22
C GLN A 174 -15.00 -4.83 -8.25
N SER A 175 -15.32 -5.15 -9.51
CA SER A 175 -14.34 -5.21 -10.59
C SER A 175 -13.65 -3.87 -10.82
N ALA A 176 -14.40 -2.75 -10.82
CA ALA A 176 -13.83 -1.41 -10.96
C ALA A 176 -12.93 -1.03 -9.76
N GLN A 177 -13.29 -1.46 -8.55
CA GLN A 177 -12.47 -1.25 -7.36
C GLN A 177 -11.17 -2.06 -7.41
N ILE A 178 -11.23 -3.33 -7.86
CA ILE A 178 -10.04 -4.17 -8.06
C ILE A 178 -9.11 -3.53 -9.10
N GLU A 179 -9.64 -3.05 -10.23
CA GLU A 179 -8.86 -2.34 -11.24
C GLU A 179 -8.20 -1.07 -10.69
N LYS A 180 -8.93 -0.30 -9.86
CA LYS A 180 -8.35 0.87 -9.19
C LYS A 180 -7.22 0.49 -8.25
N GLN A 181 -7.39 -0.56 -7.44
CA GLN A 181 -6.35 -1.03 -6.52
C GLN A 181 -5.12 -1.57 -7.27
N LYS A 182 -5.31 -2.29 -8.38
CA LYS A 182 -4.21 -2.73 -9.25
C LYS A 182 -3.41 -1.56 -9.81
N ARG A 183 -4.09 -0.50 -10.28
CA ARG A 183 -3.41 0.71 -10.77
C ARG A 183 -2.61 1.39 -9.66
N GLN A 184 -3.16 1.49 -8.45
CA GLN A 184 -2.45 2.04 -7.31
C GLN A 184 -1.23 1.21 -6.92
N LEU A 185 -1.32 -0.13 -6.97
CA LEU A 185 -0.16 -1.00 -6.76
C LEU A 185 0.92 -0.77 -7.80
N ILE A 186 0.56 -0.70 -9.09
CA ILE A 186 1.53 -0.42 -10.18
C ILE A 186 2.20 0.94 -9.98
N GLU A 187 1.45 1.98 -9.57
CA GLU A 187 2.00 3.31 -9.30
C GLU A 187 2.97 3.30 -8.10
N VAL A 188 2.61 2.62 -7.01
CA VAL A 188 3.48 2.48 -5.84
C VAL A 188 4.73 1.66 -6.17
N GLU A 189 4.60 0.56 -6.93
CA GLU A 189 5.74 -0.23 -7.41
C GLU A 189 6.68 0.61 -8.29
N ALA A 190 6.13 1.44 -9.19
CA ALA A 190 6.93 2.34 -10.01
C ALA A 190 7.67 3.40 -9.17
N LEU A 191 7.01 3.97 -8.16
CA LEU A 191 7.64 4.92 -7.23
C LEU A 191 8.72 4.25 -6.36
N LEU A 192 8.48 3.01 -5.92
CA LEU A 192 9.46 2.23 -5.16
C LEU A 192 10.68 1.90 -6.03
N ALA A 193 10.48 1.48 -7.28
CA ALA A 193 11.57 1.22 -8.22
C ALA A 193 12.38 2.50 -8.50
N ALA A 194 11.70 3.65 -8.67
CA ALA A 194 12.37 4.95 -8.82
C ALA A 194 13.17 5.34 -7.56
N SER A 195 12.60 5.11 -6.36
CA SER A 195 13.29 5.36 -5.09
C SER A 195 14.51 4.45 -4.93
N GLN A 196 14.40 3.16 -5.22
CA GLN A 196 15.53 2.23 -5.20
C GLN A 196 16.61 2.66 -6.18
N GLY A 197 16.24 3.06 -7.41
CA GLY A 197 17.18 3.59 -8.40
C GLY A 197 17.86 4.90 -7.98
N SER A 198 17.22 5.71 -7.12
CA SER A 198 17.85 6.89 -6.52
C SER A 198 18.80 6.51 -5.39
N ILE A 199 18.45 5.52 -4.56
CA ILE A 199 19.30 5.03 -3.47
C ILE A 199 20.57 4.39 -4.04
N THR A 200 20.47 3.56 -5.09
CA THR A 200 21.64 2.96 -5.73
C THR A 200 22.58 4.02 -6.31
N LYS A 201 22.04 5.05 -6.96
CA LYS A 201 22.84 6.18 -7.44
C LYS A 201 23.50 6.98 -6.31
N ALA A 202 22.81 7.14 -5.18
CA ALA A 202 23.38 7.79 -4.00
C ALA A 202 24.53 6.95 -3.39
N ASP A 203 24.36 5.63 -3.30
CA ASP A 203 25.40 4.70 -2.84
C ASP A 203 26.60 4.66 -3.80
N GLU A 204 26.37 4.64 -5.11
CA GLU A 204 27.43 4.74 -6.13
C GLU A 204 28.20 6.07 -6.00
N SER A 205 27.51 7.19 -5.77
CA SER A 205 28.15 8.47 -5.52
C SER A 205 28.93 8.49 -4.20
N ALA A 206 28.38 7.91 -3.13
CA ALA A 206 29.03 7.85 -1.82
C ALA A 206 30.30 6.98 -1.86
N THR A 207 30.26 5.85 -2.55
CA THR A 207 31.42 4.97 -2.76
C THR A 207 32.48 5.65 -3.62
N ALA A 208 32.10 6.38 -4.67
CA ALA A 208 33.03 7.18 -5.47
C ALA A 208 33.69 8.31 -4.65
N GLN A 209 32.92 9.02 -3.83
CA GLN A 209 33.47 10.05 -2.93
C GLN A 209 34.43 9.46 -1.89
N LYS A 210 34.10 8.30 -1.33
CA LYS A 210 34.97 7.60 -0.38
C LYS A 210 36.29 7.19 -1.02
N ALA A 211 36.26 6.69 -2.25
CA ALA A 211 37.47 6.34 -3.00
C ALA A 211 38.35 7.58 -3.28
N GLU A 212 37.74 8.73 -3.58
CA GLU A 212 38.49 9.98 -3.78
C GLU A 212 39.09 10.50 -2.47
N ILE A 213 38.37 10.40 -1.34
CA ILE A 213 38.91 10.73 0.00
C ILE A 213 40.13 9.86 0.32
N ASP A 214 40.05 8.55 0.10
CA ASP A 214 41.18 7.64 0.34
C ASP A 214 42.39 7.97 -0.56
N ARG A 215 42.13 8.37 -1.81
CA ARG A 215 43.17 8.83 -2.75
C ARG A 215 43.88 10.09 -2.24
N LEU A 216 43.11 11.10 -1.80
CA LEU A 216 43.62 12.36 -1.25
C LEU A 216 44.38 12.13 0.06
N LEU A 217 43.89 11.26 0.94
CA LEU A 217 44.61 10.87 2.16
C LEU A 217 45.96 10.25 1.83
N GLY A 218 46.02 9.37 0.83
CA GLY A 218 47.28 8.80 0.35
C GLY A 218 48.24 9.84 -0.24
N GLU A 219 47.74 10.89 -0.88
CA GLU A 219 48.53 12.03 -1.37
C GLU A 219 49.08 12.89 -0.24
N VAL A 220 48.27 13.17 0.79
CA VAL A 220 48.70 13.89 2.00
C VAL A 220 49.77 13.11 2.76
N GLU A 221 49.62 11.79 2.88
CA GLU A 221 50.63 10.93 3.51
C GLU A 221 51.96 10.99 2.75
N ARG A 222 51.91 10.98 1.41
CA ARG A 222 53.10 11.09 0.55
C ARG A 222 53.76 12.46 0.67
N SER A 223 53.00 13.56 0.63
CA SER A 223 53.56 14.92 0.78
C SER A 223 54.18 15.12 2.17
N LYS A 224 53.59 14.54 3.22
CA LYS A 224 54.14 14.55 4.57
C LYS A 224 55.48 13.81 4.66
N ARG A 225 55.67 12.70 3.93
CA ARG A 225 56.98 12.01 3.85
C ARG A 225 58.03 12.87 3.17
N VAL A 226 57.68 13.48 2.03
CA VAL A 226 58.59 14.38 1.31
C VAL A 226 58.99 15.58 2.18
N ALA A 227 58.02 16.18 2.89
CA ALA A 227 58.30 17.28 3.82
C ALA A 227 59.28 16.88 4.94
N LYS A 228 59.13 15.67 5.51
CA LYS A 228 60.08 15.14 6.50
C LYS A 228 61.48 14.93 5.93
N GLU A 229 61.59 14.35 4.73
CA GLU A 229 62.88 14.17 4.06
C GLU A 229 63.56 15.51 3.75
N GLU A 230 62.80 16.54 3.37
CA GLU A 230 63.32 17.89 3.22
C GLU A 230 63.73 18.52 4.54
N GLU A 231 62.97 18.30 5.62
CA GLU A 231 63.33 18.77 6.95
C GLU A 231 64.64 18.13 7.43
N GLU A 232 64.84 16.83 7.20
CA GLU A 232 66.11 16.15 7.46
C GLU A 232 67.27 16.72 6.64
N LYS A 233 67.03 17.08 5.37
CA LYS A 233 68.04 17.76 4.53
C LYS A 233 68.34 19.17 5.06
N ARG A 234 67.33 19.94 5.48
CA ARG A 234 67.50 21.28 6.09
C ARG A 234 68.29 21.19 7.40
N VAL A 235 68.01 20.21 8.25
CA VAL A 235 68.75 19.96 9.50
C VAL A 235 70.22 19.63 9.21
N LYS A 236 70.50 18.78 8.21
CA LYS A 236 71.87 18.48 7.76
C LYS A 236 72.58 19.74 7.24
N ALA A 237 71.91 20.56 6.42
CA ALA A 237 72.45 21.82 5.91
C ALA A 237 72.73 22.84 7.03
N ILE A 238 71.83 22.98 8.00
CA ILE A 238 72.00 23.84 9.19
C ILE A 238 73.20 23.37 10.02
N SER A 239 73.41 22.05 10.18
CA SER A 239 74.59 21.52 10.87
C SER A 239 75.91 21.88 10.15
N LEU A 240 75.89 21.87 8.81
CA LEU A 240 77.02 22.28 7.98
C LEU A 240 77.28 23.78 8.10
N LEU A 241 76.24 24.61 8.03
CA LEU A 241 76.30 26.06 8.24
C LEU A 241 76.78 26.43 9.64
N LYS A 242 76.38 25.68 10.68
CA LYS A 242 76.90 25.85 12.04
C LYS A 242 78.40 25.59 12.10
N THR A 243 78.88 24.58 11.37
CA THR A 243 80.31 24.25 11.24
C THR A 243 81.08 25.33 10.49
N VAL A 244 80.48 25.94 9.45
CA VAL A 244 81.05 27.07 8.71
C VAL A 244 81.06 28.34 9.55
N ARG A 245 79.97 28.65 10.27
CA ARG A 245 79.88 29.78 11.20
C ARG A 245 80.91 29.68 12.32
N GLN A 246 81.18 28.47 12.82
CA GLN A 246 82.22 28.23 13.82
C GLN A 246 83.65 28.41 13.27
N LYS A 247 83.85 28.32 11.94
CA LYS A 247 85.08 28.72 11.24
C LYS A 247 85.13 30.22 10.95
N LEU A 248 84.01 30.86 10.65
CA LEU A 248 83.91 32.30 10.39
C LEU A 248 84.15 33.15 11.66
N VAL A 249 83.64 32.71 12.82
CA VAL A 249 83.88 33.35 14.13
C VAL A 249 85.36 33.27 14.56
N LYS A 250 86.16 32.34 13.99
CA LYS A 250 87.62 32.33 14.15
C LYS A 250 88.33 33.35 13.25
N ALA A 251 87.75 33.72 12.10
CA ALA A 251 88.29 34.74 11.19
C ALA A 251 87.85 36.18 11.58
N GLU A 252 86.67 36.35 12.20
CA GLU A 252 86.24 37.64 12.74
C GLU A 252 87.13 38.11 13.91
N LYS A 253 87.67 37.16 14.69
CA LYS A 253 88.66 37.44 15.75
C LYS A 253 90.02 37.96 15.24
N GLU A 254 90.33 37.83 13.95
CA GLU A 254 91.57 38.37 13.33
C GLU A 254 91.33 39.71 12.60
N ARG A 255 90.07 40.12 12.43
CA ARG A 255 89.68 41.38 11.78
C ARG A 255 89.38 42.50 12.78
N ASP A 256 89.06 42.17 14.03
CA ASP A 256 88.81 43.15 15.10
C ASP A 256 90.10 43.79 15.66
N ASP A 257 91.28 43.37 15.21
CA ASP A 257 92.58 43.99 15.54
C ASP A 257 93.05 45.06 14.52
N VAL A 258 92.38 45.20 13.36
CA VAL A 258 92.68 46.26 12.37
C VAL A 258 91.71 47.46 12.49
N LEU A 259 90.60 47.31 13.21
CA LEU A 259 89.59 48.36 13.42
C LEU A 259 89.88 49.30 14.61
N ARG A 260 91.10 49.29 15.16
CA ARG A 260 91.56 50.26 16.18
C ARG A 260 92.44 51.40 15.62
N GLU A 261 92.74 51.44 14.32
CA GLU A 261 93.61 52.48 13.71
C GLU A 261 92.88 53.58 12.88
N VAL A 262 91.55 53.69 12.94
CA VAL A 262 90.79 54.78 12.24
C VAL A 262 90.07 55.70 13.24
N ALA A 263 90.69 55.94 14.40
CA ALA A 263 90.14 56.77 15.48
C ALA A 263 90.83 58.16 15.60
N MET A 264 91.37 58.72 14.51
CA MET A 264 92.00 60.05 14.49
C MET A 264 91.52 60.89 13.29
N SER A 265 90.23 61.20 13.25
CA SER A 265 89.65 62.25 12.40
C SER A 265 88.32 62.72 13.00
N LYS A 266 88.34 63.14 14.27
CA LYS A 266 87.11 63.43 15.05
C LYS A 266 86.98 64.83 15.63
N ASP A 267 87.72 65.81 15.11
CA ASP A 267 87.66 67.19 15.60
C ASP A 267 87.30 68.28 14.57
N LYS A 268 86.74 67.91 13.39
CA LYS A 268 86.10 68.87 12.48
C LYS A 268 84.59 68.67 12.25
N ASP A 269 84.05 67.50 12.57
CA ASP A 269 82.63 67.15 12.44
C ASP A 269 81.73 67.61 13.62
N LYS A 270 82.28 68.18 14.70
CA LYS A 270 81.47 68.51 15.90
C LYS A 270 80.49 69.68 15.66
N ALA A 271 80.72 70.52 14.64
CA ALA A 271 79.83 71.65 14.31
C ALA A 271 78.74 71.31 13.27
N GLU A 272 78.95 70.34 12.38
CA GLU A 272 77.91 69.83 11.48
C GLU A 272 76.93 68.88 12.21
N ARG A 273 77.40 68.16 13.24
CA ARG A 273 76.56 67.28 14.07
C ARG A 273 75.47 68.02 14.84
N GLU A 274 75.67 69.26 15.29
CA GLU A 274 74.63 70.01 16.02
C GLU A 274 73.49 70.49 15.09
N LYS A 275 73.79 70.90 13.85
CA LYS A 275 72.75 71.24 12.85
C LYS A 275 72.01 70.01 12.35
N GLU A 276 72.72 68.90 12.13
CA GLU A 276 72.09 67.62 11.80
C GLU A 276 71.22 67.08 12.96
N LEU A 277 71.58 67.30 14.23
CA LEU A 277 70.78 66.84 15.37
C LEU A 277 69.45 67.60 15.48
N LEU A 278 69.45 68.90 15.20
CA LEU A 278 68.22 69.70 15.18
C LEU A 278 67.30 69.29 14.02
N GLU A 279 67.83 69.14 12.81
CA GLU A 279 67.07 68.65 11.64
C GLU A 279 66.59 67.21 11.82
N LYS A 280 67.40 66.32 12.42
CA LYS A 280 66.99 64.97 12.79
C LYS A 280 65.87 64.99 13.82
N SER A 281 65.92 65.85 14.84
CA SER A 281 64.85 65.94 15.83
C SER A 281 63.54 66.42 15.21
N ARG A 282 63.61 67.36 14.25
CA ARG A 282 62.44 67.88 13.54
C ARG A 282 61.84 66.79 12.65
N LEU A 283 62.65 66.16 11.80
CA LEU A 283 62.23 65.05 10.94
C LEU A 283 61.72 63.87 11.75
N GLN A 284 62.33 63.55 12.88
CA GLN A 284 61.85 62.49 13.78
C GLN A 284 60.45 62.81 14.30
N THR A 285 60.16 64.06 14.65
CA THR A 285 58.81 64.41 15.11
C THR A 285 57.79 64.50 13.99
N GLU A 286 58.18 64.90 12.77
CA GLU A 286 57.31 64.81 11.60
C GLU A 286 57.02 63.32 11.27
N LEU A 287 58.01 62.43 11.37
CA LEU A 287 57.88 60.98 11.14
C LEU A 287 57.01 60.32 12.23
N GLU A 288 57.14 60.74 13.49
CA GLU A 288 56.26 60.31 14.59
C GLU A 288 54.82 60.79 14.38
N THR A 289 54.60 62.02 13.92
CA THR A 289 53.25 62.51 13.62
C THR A 289 52.61 61.74 12.47
N VAL A 290 53.34 61.53 11.36
CA VAL A 290 52.86 60.76 10.20
C VAL A 290 52.62 59.30 10.58
N ASN A 291 53.48 58.68 11.38
CA ASN A 291 53.25 57.33 11.89
C ASN A 291 52.00 57.27 12.77
N SER A 292 51.80 58.26 13.66
CA SER A 292 50.61 58.31 14.52
C SER A 292 49.32 58.48 13.71
N GLU A 293 49.36 59.24 12.62
CA GLU A 293 48.23 59.42 11.70
C GLU A 293 47.96 58.15 10.89
N ARG A 294 49.01 57.50 10.39
CA ARG A 294 48.92 56.22 9.68
C ARG A 294 48.36 55.13 10.58
N ASP A 295 48.82 55.04 11.84
CA ASP A 295 48.35 54.06 12.81
C ASP A 295 46.89 54.33 13.22
N LYS A 296 46.49 55.60 13.36
CA LYS A 296 45.07 55.97 13.55
C LYS A 296 44.21 55.60 12.35
N ALA A 297 44.68 55.82 11.12
CA ALA A 297 43.96 55.44 9.91
C ALA A 297 43.81 53.91 9.80
N ILE A 298 44.88 53.15 10.07
CA ILE A 298 44.85 51.69 10.09
C ILE A 298 43.91 51.17 11.19
N ALA A 299 43.95 51.74 12.39
CA ALA A 299 43.03 51.38 13.46
C ALA A 299 41.57 51.70 13.10
N GLY A 300 41.33 52.83 12.43
CA GLY A 300 40.01 53.21 11.91
C GLY A 300 39.47 52.22 10.87
N LEU A 301 40.29 51.84 9.87
CA LEU A 301 39.91 50.83 8.87
C LEU A 301 39.66 49.47 9.50
N LYS A 302 40.52 49.02 10.42
CA LYS A 302 40.29 47.76 11.16
C LYS A 302 38.97 47.78 11.91
N ALA A 303 38.69 48.85 12.64
CA ALA A 303 37.43 49.00 13.37
C ALA A 303 36.20 49.05 12.43
N GLN A 304 36.33 49.56 11.21
CA GLN A 304 35.26 49.51 10.21
C GLN A 304 35.03 48.08 9.70
N PHE A 305 36.09 47.37 9.31
CA PHE A 305 35.98 45.97 8.88
C PHE A 305 35.45 45.06 9.99
N ASP A 306 35.87 45.25 11.24
CA ASP A 306 35.38 44.47 12.37
C ASP A 306 33.88 44.69 12.59
N ARG A 307 33.39 45.93 12.41
CA ARG A 307 31.95 46.23 12.47
C ARG A 307 31.19 45.60 11.30
N GLU A 308 31.70 45.71 10.09
CA GLU A 308 31.07 45.10 8.90
C GLU A 308 30.99 43.58 9.03
N LEU A 309 32.08 42.93 9.47
CA LEU A 309 32.11 41.49 9.76
C LEU A 309 31.12 41.11 10.85
N ALA A 310 31.00 41.91 11.91
CA ALA A 310 30.01 41.69 12.96
C ALA A 310 28.58 41.80 12.43
N THR A 311 28.27 42.78 11.56
CA THR A 311 26.94 42.92 10.96
C THR A 311 26.58 41.80 9.99
N ILE A 312 27.55 41.32 9.20
CA ILE A 312 27.37 40.19 8.28
C ILE A 312 27.12 38.90 9.08
N ARG A 313 27.91 38.68 10.14
CA ARG A 313 27.71 37.54 11.05
C ARG A 313 26.33 37.57 11.69
N ASP A 314 25.93 38.70 12.29
CA ASP A 314 24.61 38.85 12.92
C ASP A 314 23.46 38.64 11.92
N ARG A 315 23.62 39.08 10.68
CA ARG A 315 22.64 38.81 9.61
C ARG A 315 22.54 37.32 9.27
N HIS A 316 23.67 36.64 9.09
CA HIS A 316 23.67 35.19 8.81
C HIS A 316 23.14 34.39 10.01
N ASP A 317 23.46 34.79 11.24
CA ASP A 317 22.94 34.15 12.44
C ASP A 317 21.40 34.31 12.53
N LYS A 318 20.87 35.49 12.19
CA LYS A 318 19.42 35.73 12.09
C LYS A 318 18.75 34.94 10.96
N GLU A 319 19.35 34.91 9.77
CA GLU A 319 18.84 34.16 8.62
C GLU A 319 18.82 32.65 8.90
N THR A 320 19.89 32.11 9.50
CA THR A 320 19.96 30.69 9.87
C THR A 320 19.00 30.34 11.00
N ALA A 321 18.82 31.21 12.00
CA ALA A 321 17.81 31.03 13.02
C ALA A 321 16.37 31.06 12.45
N GLY A 322 16.11 31.97 11.50
CA GLY A 322 14.83 32.05 10.79
C GLY A 322 14.53 30.78 9.99
N LEU A 323 15.50 30.27 9.23
CA LEU A 323 15.37 29.03 8.47
C LEU A 323 15.12 27.83 9.39
N ARG A 324 15.84 27.71 10.52
CA ARG A 324 15.59 26.65 11.51
C ARG A 324 14.17 26.73 12.06
N GLY A 325 13.70 27.92 12.45
CA GLY A 325 12.33 28.11 12.94
C GLY A 325 11.28 27.76 11.89
N GLN A 326 11.53 28.08 10.61
CA GLN A 326 10.65 27.70 9.51
C GLN A 326 10.59 26.18 9.33
N PHE A 327 11.74 25.50 9.29
CA PHE A 327 11.78 24.05 9.16
C PHE A 327 11.14 23.34 10.37
N GLU A 328 11.30 23.87 11.58
CA GLU A 328 10.62 23.35 12.78
C GLU A 328 9.10 23.47 12.67
N LEU A 329 8.59 24.62 12.18
CA LEU A 329 7.15 24.82 11.95
C LEU A 329 6.61 23.90 10.84
N GLU A 330 7.33 23.75 9.72
CA GLU A 330 6.98 22.84 8.63
C GLU A 330 7.00 21.37 9.11
N ALA A 331 7.98 20.98 9.92
CA ALA A 331 8.03 19.65 10.54
C ALA A 331 6.84 19.42 11.51
N LEU A 332 6.47 20.43 12.30
CA LEU A 332 5.35 20.31 13.24
C LEU A 332 4.00 20.23 12.52
N THR A 333 3.80 21.05 11.48
CA THR A 333 2.57 21.08 10.67
C THR A 333 2.41 19.79 9.88
N THR A 334 3.47 19.30 9.23
CA THR A 334 3.44 18.00 8.53
C THR A 334 3.18 16.86 9.51
N LYS A 335 3.86 16.83 10.67
CA LYS A 335 3.58 15.82 11.71
C LYS A 335 2.14 15.87 12.20
N SER A 336 1.56 17.06 12.38
CA SER A 336 0.15 17.23 12.76
C SER A 336 -0.80 16.73 11.67
N SER A 337 -0.52 17.01 10.39
CA SER A 337 -1.31 16.50 9.26
C SER A 337 -1.31 14.97 9.20
N HIS A 338 -0.11 14.37 9.23
CA HIS A 338 0.03 12.91 9.22
C HIS A 338 -0.65 12.28 10.45
N SER A 339 -0.53 12.89 11.63
CA SER A 339 -1.24 12.41 12.82
C SER A 339 -2.76 12.42 12.63
N LYS A 340 -3.32 13.46 12.02
CA LYS A 340 -4.76 13.53 11.72
C LYS A 340 -5.18 12.49 10.69
N GLU A 341 -4.40 12.30 9.63
CA GLU A 341 -4.64 11.29 8.61
C GLU A 341 -4.61 9.87 9.19
N VAL A 342 -3.63 9.57 10.04
CA VAL A 342 -3.56 8.29 10.77
C VAL A 342 -4.80 8.10 11.62
N THR A 343 -5.22 9.10 12.42
CA THR A 343 -6.45 8.97 13.23
C THR A 343 -7.70 8.76 12.39
N ASN A 344 -7.80 9.41 11.23
CA ASN A 344 -8.93 9.25 10.31
C ASN A 344 -8.93 7.85 9.66
N LEU A 345 -7.77 7.35 9.25
CA LEU A 345 -7.61 6.00 8.71
C LEU A 345 -7.93 4.95 9.78
N THR A 346 -7.44 5.11 11.01
CA THR A 346 -7.76 4.23 12.13
C THR A 346 -9.27 4.21 12.39
N ALA A 347 -9.94 5.37 12.44
CA ALA A 347 -11.39 5.43 12.61
C ALA A 347 -12.15 4.73 11.46
N ARG A 348 -11.67 4.87 10.22
CA ARG A 348 -12.25 4.19 9.06
C ARG A 348 -12.05 2.68 9.11
N VAL A 349 -10.87 2.22 9.54
CA VAL A 349 -10.59 0.79 9.75
C VAL A 349 -11.53 0.22 10.81
N SER A 350 -11.67 0.86 11.97
CA SER A 350 -12.58 0.40 13.02
C SER A 350 -14.05 0.38 12.59
N SER A 351 -14.48 1.35 11.77
CA SER A 351 -15.83 1.35 11.17
C SER A 351 -16.03 0.16 10.22
N LEU A 352 -15.06 -0.09 9.32
CA LEU A 352 -15.11 -1.23 8.41
C LEU A 352 -15.10 -2.56 9.16
N GLU A 353 -14.29 -2.71 10.19
CA GLU A 353 -14.27 -3.88 11.08
C GLU A 353 -15.63 -4.10 11.77
N SER A 354 -16.27 -3.03 12.24
CA SER A 354 -17.63 -3.10 12.81
C SER A 354 -18.67 -3.54 11.78
N THR A 355 -18.57 -3.09 10.52
CA THR A 355 -19.50 -3.54 9.46
C THR A 355 -19.26 -4.99 9.07
N LEU A 356 -17.99 -5.43 9.03
CA LEU A 356 -17.63 -6.81 8.71
C LEU A 356 -18.11 -7.78 9.79
N THR A 357 -17.95 -7.41 11.06
CA THR A 357 -18.46 -8.20 12.19
C THR A 357 -19.99 -8.27 12.19
N SER A 358 -20.69 -7.16 11.92
CA SER A 358 -22.15 -7.15 11.74
C SER A 358 -22.59 -8.08 10.60
N LEU A 359 -21.97 -7.95 9.42
CA LEU A 359 -22.31 -8.79 8.27
C LEU A 359 -22.02 -10.27 8.52
N THR A 360 -20.96 -10.57 9.27
CA THR A 360 -20.65 -11.95 9.69
C THR A 360 -21.72 -12.50 10.61
N ASN A 361 -22.20 -11.70 11.57
CA ASN A 361 -23.29 -12.08 12.46
C ASN A 361 -24.60 -12.31 11.68
N ASP A 362 -24.94 -11.42 10.75
CA ASP A 362 -26.12 -11.55 9.89
C ASP A 362 -26.04 -12.80 9.00
N LYS A 363 -24.87 -13.07 8.41
CA LYS A 363 -24.61 -14.29 7.64
C LYS A 363 -24.84 -15.55 8.48
N ASN A 364 -24.35 -15.56 9.72
CA ASN A 364 -24.54 -16.70 10.62
C ASN A 364 -26.02 -16.85 11.01
N ALA A 365 -26.73 -15.75 11.29
CA ALA A 365 -28.16 -15.78 11.58
C ALA A 365 -28.99 -16.32 10.39
N PHE A 366 -28.67 -15.91 9.16
CA PHE A 366 -29.33 -16.46 7.96
C PHE A 366 -28.99 -17.94 7.74
N PHE A 367 -27.76 -18.36 8.04
CA PHE A 367 -27.36 -19.75 7.96
C PHE A 367 -28.13 -20.60 8.97
N ASP A 368 -28.27 -20.14 10.21
CA ASP A 368 -29.08 -20.82 11.23
C ASP A 368 -30.56 -20.89 10.83
N GLN A 369 -31.10 -19.81 10.26
CA GLN A 369 -32.47 -19.80 9.72
C GLN A 369 -32.65 -20.79 8.57
N LEU A 370 -31.66 -20.90 7.68
CA LEU A 370 -31.69 -21.86 6.58
C LEU A 370 -31.61 -23.30 7.10
N GLN A 371 -30.79 -23.57 8.11
CA GLN A 371 -30.75 -24.89 8.76
C GLN A 371 -32.08 -25.25 9.41
N LEU A 372 -32.71 -24.31 10.13
CA LEU A 372 -34.04 -24.53 10.70
C LEU A 372 -35.08 -24.83 9.62
N ARG A 373 -35.08 -24.08 8.52
CA ARG A 373 -35.99 -24.32 7.39
C ARG A 373 -35.74 -25.65 6.70
N GLN A 374 -34.47 -26.06 6.59
CA GLN A 374 -34.10 -27.37 6.07
C GLN A 374 -34.63 -28.49 6.98
N ALA A 375 -34.47 -28.35 8.29
CA ALA A 375 -35.01 -29.31 9.26
C ALA A 375 -36.55 -29.37 9.24
N GLU A 376 -37.23 -28.23 9.08
CA GLU A 376 -38.69 -28.16 8.90
C GLU A 376 -39.13 -28.88 7.62
N LEU A 377 -38.40 -28.70 6.51
CA LEU A 377 -38.68 -29.38 5.23
C LEU A 377 -38.46 -30.89 5.32
N GLU A 378 -37.35 -31.33 5.91
CA GLU A 378 -37.06 -32.76 6.13
C GLU A 378 -38.11 -33.40 7.03
N SER A 379 -38.54 -32.70 8.08
CA SER A 379 -39.64 -33.15 8.95
C SER A 379 -40.96 -33.27 8.18
N ALA A 380 -41.30 -32.30 7.33
CA ALA A 380 -42.52 -32.34 6.53
C ALA A 380 -42.48 -33.46 5.47
N GLN A 381 -41.31 -33.70 4.86
CA GLN A 381 -41.09 -34.81 3.93
C GLN A 381 -41.25 -36.16 4.62
N SER A 382 -40.62 -36.36 5.78
CA SER A 382 -40.79 -37.59 6.56
C SER A 382 -42.25 -37.83 6.95
N HIS A 383 -42.99 -36.77 7.30
CA HIS A 383 -44.42 -36.88 7.58
C HIS A 383 -45.24 -37.25 6.34
N LEU A 384 -44.92 -36.66 5.19
CA LEU A 384 -45.56 -36.98 3.91
C LEU A 384 -45.31 -38.43 3.50
N ASP A 385 -44.07 -38.92 3.63
CA ASP A 385 -43.71 -40.32 3.34
C ASP A 385 -44.47 -41.28 4.26
N SER A 386 -44.63 -40.92 5.55
CA SER A 386 -45.46 -41.68 6.48
C SER A 386 -46.93 -41.70 6.03
N LEU A 387 -47.51 -40.57 5.62
CA LEU A 387 -48.89 -40.53 5.13
C LEU A 387 -49.06 -41.29 3.81
N GLN A 388 -48.06 -41.26 2.93
CA GLN A 388 -48.06 -42.04 1.70
C GLN A 388 -48.04 -43.54 2.00
N SER A 389 -47.17 -44.01 2.91
CA SER A 389 -47.14 -45.41 3.32
C SER A 389 -48.48 -45.87 3.94
N GLN A 390 -49.10 -45.03 4.76
CA GLN A 390 -50.44 -45.28 5.30
C GLN A 390 -51.50 -45.32 4.20
N ASN A 391 -51.44 -44.42 3.21
CA ASN A 391 -52.36 -44.44 2.08
C ASN A 391 -52.19 -45.70 1.23
N THR A 392 -50.96 -46.14 0.97
CA THR A 392 -50.70 -47.39 0.24
C THR A 392 -51.23 -48.62 0.98
N GLU A 393 -51.11 -48.64 2.31
CA GLU A 393 -51.66 -49.70 3.15
C GLU A 393 -53.20 -49.70 3.11
N LEU A 394 -53.84 -48.54 3.24
CA LEU A 394 -55.30 -48.42 3.11
C LEU A 394 -55.79 -48.82 1.71
N GLN A 395 -55.05 -48.48 0.66
CA GLN A 395 -55.36 -48.93 -0.70
C GLN A 395 -55.21 -50.44 -0.87
N TYR A 396 -54.23 -51.06 -0.20
CA TYR A 396 -54.08 -52.51 -0.19
C TYR A 396 -55.28 -53.17 0.53
N GLN A 397 -55.66 -52.66 1.70
CA GLN A 397 -56.84 -53.14 2.44
C GLN A 397 -58.14 -52.98 1.65
N LEU A 398 -58.29 -51.86 0.91
CA LEU A 398 -59.44 -51.65 0.03
C LEU A 398 -59.49 -52.70 -1.08
N ARG A 399 -58.38 -52.92 -1.80
CA ARG A 399 -58.30 -53.94 -2.85
C ARG A 399 -58.57 -55.34 -2.31
N GLU A 400 -58.02 -55.68 -1.15
CA GLU A 400 -58.29 -56.97 -0.51
C GLU A 400 -59.78 -57.12 -0.17
N SER A 401 -60.44 -56.06 0.30
CA SER A 401 -61.88 -56.07 0.57
C SER A 401 -62.73 -56.18 -0.71
N GLU A 402 -62.30 -55.52 -1.80
CA GLU A 402 -62.92 -55.61 -3.11
C GLU A 402 -62.76 -57.02 -3.70
N GLU A 403 -61.58 -57.63 -3.60
CA GLU A 403 -61.33 -59.01 -4.02
C GLU A 403 -62.19 -60.00 -3.23
N ARG A 404 -62.31 -59.82 -1.91
CA ARG A 404 -63.24 -60.61 -1.08
C ARG A 404 -64.70 -60.44 -1.53
N PHE A 405 -65.10 -59.22 -1.89
CA PHE A 405 -66.45 -58.95 -2.39
C PHE A 405 -66.70 -59.60 -3.76
N VAL A 406 -65.72 -59.55 -4.66
CA VAL A 406 -65.79 -60.23 -5.97
C VAL A 406 -65.88 -61.73 -5.78
N LEU A 407 -65.05 -62.34 -4.94
CA LEU A 407 -65.10 -63.77 -4.63
C LEU A 407 -66.48 -64.18 -4.07
N LEU A 408 -67.02 -63.43 -3.10
CA LEU A 408 -68.36 -63.66 -2.57
C LEU A 408 -69.44 -63.51 -3.64
N ASN A 409 -69.30 -62.55 -4.55
CA ASN A 409 -70.25 -62.35 -5.64
C ASN A 409 -70.16 -63.49 -6.67
N ASP A 410 -68.95 -63.93 -7.00
CA ASP A 410 -68.71 -65.08 -7.88
C ASP A 410 -69.32 -66.34 -7.28
N ASP A 411 -69.11 -66.62 -5.99
CA ASP A 411 -69.76 -67.72 -5.26
C ASP A 411 -71.30 -67.64 -5.35
N ILE A 412 -71.87 -66.44 -5.23
CA ILE A 412 -73.33 -66.22 -5.40
C ILE A 412 -73.76 -66.49 -6.84
N THR A 413 -73.00 -66.03 -7.84
CA THR A 413 -73.34 -66.28 -9.24
C THR A 413 -73.16 -67.74 -9.62
N GLU A 414 -72.17 -68.44 -9.08
CA GLU A 414 -71.94 -69.86 -9.29
C GLU A 414 -73.02 -70.68 -8.62
N ALA A 415 -73.42 -70.36 -7.38
CA ALA A 415 -74.59 -70.97 -6.75
C ALA A 415 -75.88 -70.78 -7.59
N ARG A 416 -76.08 -69.59 -8.18
CA ARG A 416 -77.20 -69.33 -9.11
C ARG A 416 -77.07 -70.09 -10.43
N ARG A 417 -75.87 -70.18 -11.01
CA ARG A 417 -75.61 -70.94 -12.24
C ARG A 417 -75.76 -72.43 -12.00
N GLU A 418 -75.25 -72.98 -10.91
CA GLU A 418 -75.47 -74.37 -10.54
C GLU A 418 -76.97 -74.66 -10.36
N GLN A 419 -77.72 -73.71 -9.80
CA GLN A 419 -79.18 -73.81 -9.71
C GLN A 419 -79.85 -73.79 -11.10
N ASP A 420 -79.43 -72.89 -12.00
CA ASP A 420 -79.96 -72.79 -13.36
C ASP A 420 -79.53 -73.97 -14.27
N ILE A 421 -78.29 -74.43 -14.18
CA ILE A 421 -77.74 -75.56 -14.95
C ILE A 421 -78.39 -76.86 -14.48
N ARG A 422 -78.55 -77.07 -13.16
CA ARG A 422 -79.39 -78.16 -12.61
C ARG A 422 -80.83 -78.09 -13.11
N SER A 423 -81.32 -76.90 -13.47
CA SER A 423 -82.68 -76.72 -14.01
C SER A 423 -82.78 -76.86 -15.54
N ARG A 424 -81.67 -76.79 -16.29
CA ARG A 424 -81.73 -76.56 -17.74
C ARG A 424 -80.91 -77.50 -18.63
N GLU A 425 -80.00 -78.33 -18.16
CA GLU A 425 -79.10 -79.01 -19.10
C GLU A 425 -79.71 -80.26 -19.80
N PRO A 426 -79.79 -80.23 -21.15
CA PRO A 426 -79.33 -81.28 -22.04
C PRO A 426 -78.00 -80.88 -22.73
N THR A 427 -77.17 -81.89 -22.98
CA THR A 427 -75.72 -81.88 -23.23
C THR A 427 -75.23 -81.14 -24.48
N SER A 428 -74.20 -80.27 -24.36
CA SER A 428 -73.43 -79.72 -25.48
C SER A 428 -72.32 -80.67 -25.98
N SER A 429 -72.13 -80.73 -27.30
CA SER A 429 -71.19 -81.63 -27.99
C SER A 429 -69.71 -81.30 -27.73
N ALA A 430 -68.89 -82.35 -27.57
CA ALA A 430 -67.49 -82.30 -27.17
C ALA A 430 -66.51 -81.63 -28.17
N GLU A 431 -66.86 -81.51 -29.45
CA GLU A 431 -65.96 -80.96 -30.48
C GLU A 431 -65.79 -79.44 -30.38
N ASP A 432 -66.83 -78.71 -30.00
CA ASP A 432 -66.76 -77.25 -29.82
C ASP A 432 -65.95 -76.88 -28.57
N VAL A 433 -66.02 -77.71 -27.53
CA VAL A 433 -65.20 -77.59 -26.31
C VAL A 433 -63.72 -77.79 -26.65
N ALA A 434 -63.39 -78.78 -27.48
CA ALA A 434 -62.00 -79.06 -27.86
C ALA A 434 -61.37 -77.92 -28.68
N ARG A 435 -62.11 -77.30 -29.61
CA ARG A 435 -61.61 -76.14 -30.39
C ARG A 435 -61.38 -74.92 -29.52
N LEU A 436 -62.29 -74.63 -28.58
CA LEU A 436 -62.15 -73.50 -27.68
C LEU A 436 -60.90 -73.66 -26.81
N LEU A 437 -60.69 -74.85 -26.23
CA LEU A 437 -59.50 -75.17 -25.44
C LEU A 437 -58.21 -74.94 -26.23
N SER A 438 -58.10 -75.49 -27.44
CA SER A 438 -56.90 -75.32 -28.28
C SER A 438 -56.60 -73.85 -28.61
N THR A 439 -57.62 -73.03 -28.91
CA THR A 439 -57.41 -71.59 -29.17
C THR A 439 -56.99 -70.82 -27.92
N THR A 440 -57.44 -71.24 -26.73
CA THR A 440 -57.02 -70.64 -25.47
C THR A 440 -55.60 -71.05 -25.10
N GLU A 441 -55.23 -72.32 -25.30
CA GLU A 441 -53.89 -72.84 -25.09
C GLU A 441 -52.87 -72.09 -25.96
N ALA A 442 -53.13 -71.94 -27.26
CA ALA A 442 -52.24 -71.19 -28.16
C ALA A 442 -52.05 -69.72 -27.73
N LYS A 443 -53.09 -69.07 -27.21
CA LYS A 443 -52.99 -67.69 -26.68
C LYS A 443 -52.15 -67.64 -25.40
N TYR A 444 -52.30 -68.61 -24.50
CA TYR A 444 -51.48 -68.67 -23.28
C TYR A 444 -50.04 -69.06 -23.59
N GLU A 445 -49.78 -69.92 -24.56
CA GLU A 445 -48.43 -70.25 -25.03
C GLU A 445 -47.73 -69.02 -25.62
N SER A 446 -48.42 -68.23 -26.45
CA SER A 446 -47.89 -66.96 -26.96
C SER A 446 -47.58 -65.99 -25.83
N LYS A 447 -48.51 -65.79 -24.89
CA LYS A 447 -48.28 -64.93 -23.71
C LYS A 447 -47.11 -65.41 -22.85
N LEU A 448 -46.99 -66.73 -22.64
CA LEU A 448 -45.87 -67.32 -21.91
C LEU A 448 -44.54 -67.12 -22.64
N ALA A 449 -44.53 -67.21 -23.97
CA ALA A 449 -43.33 -66.93 -24.77
C ALA A 449 -42.91 -65.45 -24.67
N ASP A 450 -43.87 -64.53 -24.76
CA ASP A 450 -43.62 -63.09 -24.61
C ASP A 450 -43.14 -62.74 -23.20
N LEU A 451 -43.75 -63.31 -22.15
CA LEU A 451 -43.31 -63.13 -20.77
C LEU A 451 -41.91 -63.68 -20.54
N ARG A 452 -41.56 -64.85 -21.11
CA ARG A 452 -40.20 -65.41 -21.03
C ARG A 452 -39.18 -64.51 -21.74
N LYS A 453 -39.54 -63.94 -22.90
CA LYS A 453 -38.69 -62.99 -23.62
C LYS A 453 -38.47 -61.72 -22.81
N ASN A 454 -39.55 -61.15 -22.26
CA ASN A 454 -39.48 -59.95 -21.42
C ASN A 454 -38.64 -60.20 -20.16
N LEU A 455 -38.83 -61.35 -19.50
CA LEU A 455 -38.02 -61.74 -18.34
C LEU A 455 -36.52 -61.80 -18.69
N SER A 456 -36.16 -62.41 -19.83
CA SER A 456 -34.77 -62.46 -20.29
C SER A 456 -34.18 -61.08 -20.58
N VAL A 457 -34.98 -60.13 -21.10
CA VAL A 457 -34.53 -58.75 -21.33
C VAL A 457 -34.29 -58.03 -20.00
N VAL A 458 -35.24 -58.12 -19.06
CA VAL A 458 -35.10 -57.50 -17.74
C VAL A 458 -33.92 -58.08 -16.95
N GLU A 459 -33.68 -59.39 -17.05
CA GLU A 459 -32.51 -60.03 -16.44
C GLU A 459 -31.20 -59.49 -17.04
N LYS A 460 -31.13 -59.31 -18.37
CA LYS A 460 -29.96 -58.70 -19.02
C LYS A 460 -29.75 -57.26 -18.55
N GLU A 461 -30.79 -56.42 -18.57
CA GLU A 461 -30.71 -55.04 -18.08
C GLU A 461 -30.29 -54.96 -16.61
N ARG A 462 -30.79 -55.88 -15.77
CA ARG A 462 -30.32 -56.02 -14.38
C ARG A 462 -28.84 -56.36 -14.32
N THR A 463 -28.36 -57.35 -15.06
CA THR A 463 -26.93 -57.71 -15.05
C THR A 463 -26.04 -56.59 -15.58
N GLU A 464 -26.49 -55.85 -16.60
CA GLU A 464 -25.78 -54.72 -17.16
C GLU A 464 -25.72 -53.54 -16.18
N SER A 465 -26.84 -53.22 -15.53
CA SER A 465 -26.88 -52.18 -14.50
C SER A 465 -26.03 -52.55 -13.29
N GLU A 466 -26.09 -53.79 -12.80
CA GLU A 466 -25.23 -54.30 -11.71
C GLU A 466 -23.74 -54.22 -12.09
N ALA A 467 -23.39 -54.56 -13.33
CA ALA A 467 -22.02 -54.42 -13.83
C ALA A 467 -21.57 -52.94 -13.92
N GLN A 468 -22.46 -52.04 -14.34
CA GLN A 468 -22.19 -50.59 -14.37
C GLN A 468 -21.99 -50.03 -12.95
N TRP A 469 -22.85 -50.40 -12.00
CA TRP A 469 -22.71 -50.03 -10.59
C TRP A 469 -21.40 -50.56 -9.99
N SER A 470 -21.05 -51.80 -10.30
CA SER A 470 -19.78 -52.41 -9.87
C SER A 470 -18.56 -51.68 -10.45
N ARG A 471 -18.63 -51.19 -11.69
CA ARG A 471 -17.57 -50.35 -12.28
C ARG A 471 -17.48 -48.99 -11.58
N LYS A 472 -18.61 -48.28 -11.45
CA LYS A 472 -18.67 -46.97 -10.76
C LYS A 472 -18.16 -47.07 -9.32
N LEU A 473 -18.51 -48.13 -8.59
CA LEU A 473 -18.04 -48.35 -7.24
C LEU A 473 -16.53 -48.54 -7.18
N ARG A 474 -15.95 -49.36 -8.08
CA ARG A 474 -14.49 -49.51 -8.17
C ARG A 474 -13.78 -48.21 -8.51
N ASP A 475 -14.35 -47.42 -9.41
CA ASP A 475 -13.77 -46.12 -9.77
C ASP A 475 -13.81 -45.14 -8.59
N LYS A 476 -14.93 -45.11 -7.83
CA LYS A 476 -15.04 -44.32 -6.60
C LYS A 476 -14.11 -44.78 -5.49
N VAL A 477 -13.86 -46.09 -5.37
CA VAL A 477 -12.85 -46.62 -4.43
C VAL A 477 -11.45 -46.15 -4.82
N ARG A 478 -11.09 -46.21 -6.11
CA ARG A 478 -9.78 -45.71 -6.59
C ARG A 478 -9.62 -44.21 -6.35
N GLU A 479 -10.63 -43.41 -6.68
CA GLU A 479 -10.63 -41.96 -6.42
C GLU A 479 -10.47 -41.68 -4.92
N ASN A 480 -11.14 -42.45 -4.06
CA ASN A 480 -11.00 -42.31 -2.60
C ASN A 480 -9.57 -42.64 -2.12
N ASP A 481 -8.95 -43.69 -2.67
CA ASP A 481 -7.59 -44.07 -2.34
C ASP A 481 -6.55 -43.06 -2.86
N GLU A 482 -6.76 -42.50 -4.05
CA GLU A 482 -5.96 -41.38 -4.59
C GLU A 482 -6.07 -40.14 -3.71
N LEU A 483 -7.28 -39.75 -3.30
CA LEU A 483 -7.49 -38.62 -2.39
C LEU A 483 -6.84 -38.85 -1.02
N LYS A 484 -6.92 -40.07 -0.48
CA LYS A 484 -6.21 -40.45 0.76
C LYS A 484 -4.69 -40.35 0.59
N GLN A 485 -4.16 -40.77 -0.56
CA GLN A 485 -2.73 -40.67 -0.84
C GLN A 485 -2.29 -39.20 -0.92
N VAL A 486 -3.03 -38.35 -1.62
CA VAL A 486 -2.76 -36.91 -1.72
C VAL A 486 -2.86 -36.23 -0.35
N LEU A 487 -3.86 -36.58 0.47
CA LEU A 487 -3.97 -36.08 1.83
C LEU A 487 -2.78 -36.55 2.70
N GLY A 488 -2.35 -37.80 2.53
CA GLY A 488 -1.18 -38.37 3.21
C GLY A 488 0.14 -37.72 2.80
N THR A 489 0.30 -37.28 1.55
CA THR A 489 1.49 -36.53 1.13
C THR A 489 1.43 -35.07 1.57
N ALA A 490 0.26 -34.44 1.51
CA ALA A 490 0.06 -33.06 1.99
C ALA A 490 0.32 -32.93 3.50
N THR A 491 -0.16 -33.88 4.30
CA THR A 491 0.11 -33.93 5.75
C THR A 491 1.60 -34.09 6.05
N LYS A 492 2.30 -35.01 5.38
CA LYS A 492 3.77 -35.16 5.52
C LYS A 492 4.54 -33.90 5.09
N SER A 493 4.13 -33.26 4.00
CA SER A 493 4.74 -31.99 3.56
C SER A 493 4.57 -30.92 4.63
N ARG A 494 3.35 -30.80 5.18
CA ARG A 494 3.06 -29.85 6.25
C ARG A 494 3.89 -30.11 7.50
N GLU A 495 4.05 -31.37 7.91
CA GLU A 495 4.92 -31.72 9.06
C GLU A 495 6.39 -31.34 8.82
N LEU A 496 6.89 -31.52 7.59
CA LEU A 496 8.24 -31.08 7.23
C LEU A 496 8.37 -29.56 7.26
N ASP A 497 7.39 -28.84 6.72
CA ASP A 497 7.35 -27.38 6.70
C ASP A 497 7.25 -26.80 8.13
N GLU A 498 6.39 -27.39 8.98
CA GLU A 498 6.29 -27.04 10.41
C GLU A 498 7.64 -27.26 11.13
N GLY A 499 8.33 -28.37 10.84
CA GLY A 499 9.66 -28.63 11.38
C GLY A 499 10.75 -27.65 10.91
N VAL A 500 10.66 -27.11 9.69
CA VAL A 500 11.55 -26.04 9.20
C VAL A 500 11.23 -24.72 9.89
N VAL A 501 9.95 -24.39 10.04
CA VAL A 501 9.50 -23.18 10.73
C VAL A 501 9.97 -23.17 12.18
N ASP A 502 9.89 -24.29 12.89
CA ASP A 502 10.34 -24.35 14.28
C ASP A 502 11.86 -24.19 14.42
N LYS A 503 12.65 -24.78 13.50
CA LYS A 503 14.11 -24.52 13.44
C LYS A 503 14.42 -23.04 13.20
N LEU A 504 13.70 -22.39 12.30
CA LEU A 504 13.86 -20.95 12.03
C LEU A 504 13.47 -20.11 13.25
N LYS A 505 12.39 -20.45 13.96
CA LYS A 505 12.01 -19.77 15.21
C LYS A 505 13.10 -19.89 16.25
N ASP A 506 13.71 -21.06 16.42
CA ASP A 506 14.78 -21.25 17.39
C ASP A 506 16.04 -20.48 17.00
N GLN A 507 16.39 -20.43 15.71
CA GLN A 507 17.47 -19.56 15.22
C GLN A 507 17.19 -18.07 15.47
N ILE A 508 15.95 -17.62 15.25
CA ILE A 508 15.55 -16.23 15.54
C ILE A 508 15.70 -15.93 17.03
N LYS A 509 15.28 -16.84 17.94
CA LYS A 509 15.47 -16.65 19.39
C LYS A 509 16.94 -16.55 19.77
N VAL A 510 17.80 -17.39 19.20
CA VAL A 510 19.25 -17.36 19.46
C VAL A 510 19.85 -16.03 18.99
N LEU A 511 19.52 -15.60 17.76
CA LEU A 511 20.00 -14.33 17.23
C LEU A 511 19.46 -13.12 18.01
N GLN A 512 18.22 -13.16 18.48
CA GLN A 512 17.66 -12.13 19.34
C GLN A 512 18.42 -12.01 20.66
N GLU A 513 18.79 -13.14 21.26
CA GLU A 513 19.56 -13.16 22.50
C GLU A 513 21.00 -12.67 22.28
N GLU A 514 21.63 -13.04 21.17
CA GLU A 514 22.95 -12.53 20.78
C GLU A 514 22.93 -11.00 20.57
N VAL A 515 21.92 -10.49 19.87
CA VAL A 515 21.71 -9.05 19.70
C VAL A 515 21.48 -8.38 21.06
N ARG A 516 20.69 -8.97 21.95
CA ARG A 516 20.44 -8.44 23.30
C ARG A 516 21.74 -8.36 24.11
N LEU A 517 22.56 -9.41 24.08
CA LEU A 517 23.86 -9.44 24.75
C LEU A 517 24.81 -8.37 24.18
N GLY A 518 24.88 -8.24 22.85
CA GLY A 518 25.68 -7.22 22.20
C GLY A 518 25.23 -5.79 22.57
N HIS A 519 23.93 -5.54 22.72
CA HIS A 519 23.43 -4.23 23.19
C HIS A 519 23.89 -3.91 24.62
N VAL A 520 23.91 -4.91 25.51
CA VAL A 520 24.40 -4.73 26.89
C VAL A 520 25.89 -4.42 26.89
N GLU A 521 26.70 -5.17 26.14
CA GLU A 521 28.15 -4.94 26.04
C GLU A 521 28.48 -3.55 25.49
N VAL A 522 27.79 -3.13 24.43
CA VAL A 522 27.97 -1.78 23.85
C VAL A 522 27.54 -0.70 24.85
N ALA A 523 26.47 -0.91 25.63
CA ALA A 523 26.06 0.03 26.66
C ALA A 523 27.10 0.16 27.78
N GLU A 524 27.70 -0.96 28.19
CA GLU A 524 28.77 -0.98 29.19
C GLU A 524 30.03 -0.26 28.68
N LEU A 525 30.46 -0.53 27.45
CA LEU A 525 31.60 0.17 26.82
C LEU A 525 31.36 1.67 26.69
N ARG A 526 30.13 2.10 26.34
CA ARG A 526 29.78 3.52 26.31
C ARG A 526 29.83 4.17 27.70
N ALA A 527 29.35 3.47 28.74
CA ALA A 527 29.44 3.95 30.11
C ALA A 527 30.91 4.08 30.56
N GLN A 528 31.75 3.08 30.25
CA GLN A 528 33.18 3.14 30.53
C GLN A 528 33.85 4.32 29.79
N SER A 529 33.54 4.53 28.51
CA SER A 529 34.05 5.68 27.74
C SER A 529 33.68 7.01 28.37
N ALA A 530 32.41 7.18 28.79
CA ALA A 530 31.96 8.40 29.47
C ALA A 530 32.71 8.65 30.78
N THR A 531 32.96 7.60 31.58
CA THR A 531 33.74 7.76 32.83
C THR A 531 35.19 8.15 32.57
N LEU A 532 35.80 7.66 31.48
CA LEU A 532 37.16 8.05 31.09
C LEU A 532 37.23 9.50 30.60
N GLU A 533 36.22 9.95 29.86
CA GLU A 533 36.09 11.37 29.46
C GLU A 533 35.90 12.29 30.68
N ASP A 534 35.06 11.91 31.65
CA ASP A 534 34.87 12.64 32.90
C ASP A 534 36.15 12.73 33.74
N LEU A 535 36.95 11.65 33.79
CA LEU A 535 38.24 11.67 34.48
C LEU A 535 39.27 12.55 33.76
N SER A 536 39.29 12.52 32.43
CA SER A 536 40.17 13.36 31.60
C SER A 536 39.84 14.85 31.74
N THR A 537 38.56 15.20 31.70
CA THR A 537 38.09 16.59 31.88
C THR A 537 38.41 17.08 33.30
N ARG A 538 38.14 16.28 34.34
CA ARG A 538 38.56 16.61 35.72
C ARG A 538 40.07 16.80 35.84
N ALA A 539 40.88 15.96 35.20
CA ALA A 539 42.32 16.13 35.20
C ALA A 539 42.74 17.48 34.56
N GLN A 540 42.14 17.85 33.42
CA GLN A 540 42.37 19.15 32.79
C GLN A 540 41.91 20.33 33.67
N GLU A 541 40.76 20.21 34.35
CA GLU A 541 40.29 21.20 35.33
C GLU A 541 41.27 21.35 36.50
N THR A 542 41.80 20.24 37.04
CA THR A 542 42.81 20.30 38.10
C THR A 542 44.12 20.94 37.64
N GLU A 543 44.55 20.68 36.40
CA GLU A 543 45.76 21.29 35.83
C GLU A 543 45.58 22.80 35.59
N THR A 544 44.43 23.20 35.04
CA THR A 544 44.10 24.61 34.78
C THR A 544 43.93 25.39 36.08
N THR A 545 43.27 24.82 37.10
CA THR A 545 43.16 25.43 38.43
C THR A 545 44.53 25.57 39.10
N ALA A 546 45.43 24.59 39.00
CA ALA A 546 46.80 24.71 39.49
C ALA A 546 47.60 25.82 38.78
N LYS A 547 47.41 25.97 37.45
CA LYS A 547 48.01 27.08 36.68
C LYS A 547 47.50 28.44 37.16
N ILE A 548 46.19 28.57 37.38
CA ILE A 548 45.55 29.79 37.91
C ILE A 548 46.10 30.14 39.29
N GLN A 549 46.09 29.19 40.24
CA GLN A 549 46.61 29.42 41.60
C GLN A 549 48.06 29.88 41.58
N GLY A 550 48.87 29.30 40.71
CA GLY A 550 50.24 29.75 40.60
C GLY A 550 50.39 31.14 39.95
N LEU A 551 49.54 31.50 38.99
CA LEU A 551 49.50 32.86 38.43
C LEU A 551 49.14 33.86 39.52
N GLU A 552 48.14 33.57 40.33
CA GLU A 552 47.73 34.38 41.48
C GLU A 552 48.86 34.58 42.50
N GLN A 553 49.63 33.52 42.80
CA GLN A 553 50.82 33.65 43.66
C GLN A 553 51.87 34.59 43.06
N LEU A 554 52.11 34.53 41.75
CA LEU A 554 53.07 35.40 41.08
C LEU A 554 52.58 36.87 41.06
N VAL A 555 51.29 37.09 40.89
CA VAL A 555 50.65 38.41 41.04
C VAL A 555 50.88 38.96 42.44
N GLU A 556 50.64 38.15 43.48
CA GLU A 556 50.78 38.57 44.87
C GLU A 556 52.25 38.83 45.25
N GLU A 557 53.19 38.02 44.73
CA GLU A 557 54.63 38.30 44.83
C GLU A 557 55.02 39.61 44.14
N VAL A 558 54.47 39.90 42.96
CA VAL A 558 54.76 41.16 42.25
C VAL A 558 54.16 42.35 43.01
N LYS A 559 52.93 42.24 43.53
CA LYS A 559 52.31 43.28 44.38
C LYS A 559 53.10 43.52 45.66
N SER A 560 53.55 42.47 46.34
CA SER A 560 54.37 42.60 47.54
C SER A 560 55.75 43.23 47.23
N ARG A 561 56.41 42.84 46.13
CA ARG A 561 57.64 43.52 45.66
C ARG A 561 57.38 44.99 45.30
N GLU A 562 56.26 45.29 44.66
CA GLU A 562 55.88 46.65 44.31
C GLU A 562 55.63 47.51 45.56
N THR A 563 54.90 47.01 46.55
CA THR A 563 54.69 47.71 47.83
C THR A 563 56.01 47.92 48.58
N GLN A 564 56.91 46.93 48.57
CA GLN A 564 58.25 47.06 49.14
C GLN A 564 59.09 48.13 48.41
N LEU A 565 59.06 48.17 47.07
CA LEU A 565 59.75 49.19 46.27
C LEU A 565 59.15 50.59 46.50
N ARG A 566 57.83 50.71 46.64
CA ARG A 566 57.18 51.99 46.98
C ARG A 566 57.60 52.47 48.37
N ALA A 567 57.67 51.56 49.35
CA ALA A 567 58.14 51.86 50.69
C ALA A 567 59.61 52.30 50.70
N SER A 568 60.50 51.57 50.01
CA SER A 568 61.93 51.95 49.91
C SER A 568 62.12 53.28 49.17
N ASN A 569 61.36 53.55 48.11
CA ASN A 569 61.39 54.83 47.41
C ASN A 569 60.92 55.99 48.31
N LYS A 570 59.91 55.75 49.17
CA LYS A 570 59.47 56.72 50.18
C LYS A 570 60.58 57.02 51.19
N THR A 571 61.24 55.99 51.72
CA THR A 571 62.39 56.13 52.63
C THR A 571 63.52 56.92 51.97
N LEU A 572 63.90 56.58 50.74
CA LEU A 572 64.94 57.30 49.99
C LEU A 572 64.57 58.77 49.75
N ARG A 573 63.29 59.10 49.51
CA ARG A 573 62.82 60.49 49.41
C ARG A 573 62.92 61.22 50.75
N GLU A 574 62.64 60.55 51.86
CA GLU A 574 62.79 61.13 53.21
C GLU A 574 64.27 61.33 53.58
N GLU A 575 65.14 60.39 53.24
CA GLU A 575 66.59 60.54 53.40
C GLU A 575 67.14 61.64 52.51
N LEU A 576 66.69 61.76 51.26
CA LEU A 576 67.06 62.87 50.38
C LEU A 576 66.62 64.21 50.96
N ARG A 577 65.41 64.31 51.52
CA ARG A 577 64.96 65.52 52.24
C ARG A 577 65.81 65.80 53.48
N LYS A 578 66.20 64.78 54.24
CA LYS A 578 67.10 64.93 55.39
C LYS A 578 68.48 65.42 54.95
N VAL A 579 69.08 64.82 53.92
CA VAL A 579 70.37 65.25 53.33
C VAL A 579 70.28 66.68 52.81
N GLN A 580 69.24 67.02 52.05
CA GLN A 580 68.99 68.39 51.58
C GLN A 580 68.80 69.36 52.75
N SER A 581 68.06 68.99 53.80
CA SER A 581 67.89 69.82 54.98
C SER A 581 69.19 69.96 55.78
N SER A 582 70.04 68.94 55.84
CA SER A 582 71.37 69.01 56.48
C SER A 582 72.36 69.82 55.66
N ALA A 583 72.30 69.76 54.33
CA ALA A 583 73.07 70.63 53.44
C ALA A 583 72.62 72.10 53.57
N ALA A 584 71.31 72.35 53.64
CA ALA A 584 70.75 73.67 53.89
C ALA A 584 71.09 74.20 55.30
N LEU A 585 71.24 73.31 56.31
CA LEU A 585 71.66 73.69 57.66
C LEU A 585 73.16 74.03 57.72
N LEU A 586 74.00 73.29 56.97
CA LEU A 586 75.43 73.58 56.79
C LEU A 586 75.67 74.87 56.00
N GLU A 587 74.77 75.23 55.09
CA GLU A 587 74.83 76.49 54.33
C GLU A 587 74.31 77.70 55.14
N ARG A 588 73.42 77.48 56.12
CA ARG A 588 72.85 78.54 56.99
C ARG A 588 73.74 78.93 58.18
N GLN A 589 74.87 78.26 58.41
CA GLN A 589 75.78 78.53 59.54
C GLN A 589 77.12 79.18 59.14
N ARG A 590 77.30 79.63 57.90
CA ARG A 590 78.44 80.46 57.50
C ARG A 590 77.98 81.82 56.99
N ASN A 591 78.49 82.85 57.64
CA ASN A 591 78.24 84.26 57.37
C ASN A 591 78.49 84.69 55.92
N PRO A 592 77.86 85.80 55.49
CA PRO A 592 77.97 86.38 54.16
C PRO A 592 79.26 87.21 54.01
N GLY A 593 79.85 87.19 52.82
CA GLY A 593 80.84 88.17 52.39
C GLY A 593 82.23 87.59 52.12
N VAL A 594 82.79 87.99 50.97
CA VAL A 594 84.05 87.54 50.32
C VAL A 594 83.84 86.25 49.52
N GLY A 595 83.55 86.23 48.21
CA GLY A 595 83.86 87.17 47.13
C GLY A 595 85.18 86.76 46.45
N TYR A 596 85.17 86.69 45.11
CA TYR A 596 86.20 86.15 44.18
C TYR A 596 86.13 84.62 44.03
N TRP A 597 85.64 84.03 42.94
CA TRP A 597 85.87 84.36 41.53
C TRP A 597 84.59 84.30 40.68
N THR A 598 84.24 85.43 40.08
CA THR A 598 83.47 85.48 38.83
C THR A 598 84.44 85.69 37.67
N SER A 599 84.39 84.83 36.67
CA SER A 599 84.19 85.24 35.28
C SER A 599 83.66 84.02 34.51
N ARG A 600 82.41 84.04 34.05
CA ARG A 600 81.91 84.78 32.87
C ARG A 600 82.59 84.22 31.60
N ALA A 601 81.87 83.91 30.53
CA ALA A 601 80.57 84.40 30.10
C ALA A 601 79.95 83.43 29.08
N ASP A 602 78.63 83.57 28.92
CA ASP A 602 77.92 83.76 27.65
C ASP A 602 78.20 82.78 26.47
N SER A 603 77.20 82.31 25.74
CA SER A 603 75.78 82.65 25.72
C SER A 603 75.07 81.66 24.79
N ALA A 604 73.74 81.70 24.86
CA ALA A 604 72.80 81.25 23.83
C ALA A 604 72.57 79.74 23.67
N ALA A 605 71.40 79.35 24.18
CA ALA A 605 70.60 78.19 23.79
C ALA A 605 70.27 78.20 22.27
N PRO A 606 69.75 77.10 21.69
CA PRO A 606 68.39 76.65 22.00
C PRO A 606 68.23 75.12 22.12
N ASP A 607 67.12 74.73 22.75
CA ASP A 607 66.20 73.63 22.37
C ASP A 607 66.80 72.36 21.74
N THR A 608 66.47 71.14 22.15
CA THR A 608 65.12 70.61 22.38
C THR A 608 65.26 69.13 22.78
N ARG A 609 64.26 68.64 23.54
CA ARG A 609 63.62 67.31 23.43
C ARG A 609 64.33 66.08 24.01
N THR A 610 63.79 65.54 25.10
CA THR A 610 62.88 64.34 25.18
C THR A 610 63.70 63.08 25.52
N SER A 611 63.31 62.15 26.38
CA SER A 611 62.05 61.85 27.08
C SER A 611 62.42 60.83 28.20
N MET A 612 61.93 61.03 29.44
CA MET A 612 60.78 60.33 30.05
C MET A 612 61.02 58.82 30.26
N SER A 613 61.21 58.35 31.50
CA SER A 613 60.18 57.88 32.47
C SER A 613 59.89 56.37 32.29
N SER A 614 60.26 55.49 33.23
CA SER A 614 59.56 55.09 34.47
C SER A 614 58.67 53.84 34.32
N THR A 615 59.03 52.80 35.09
CA THR A 615 58.16 51.91 35.94
C THR A 615 56.89 51.23 35.40
N THR A 616 56.85 49.91 35.66
CA THR A 616 55.74 49.07 36.20
C THR A 616 54.47 48.84 35.37
N SER A 617 54.16 47.56 35.03
CA SER A 617 53.21 46.69 35.76
C SER A 617 52.88 45.37 35.02
N SER A 618 52.78 44.28 35.81
CA SER A 618 51.89 43.09 35.72
C SER A 618 51.95 42.07 34.56
N ASP A 619 52.18 40.80 34.98
CA ASP A 619 51.70 39.49 34.49
C ASP A 619 52.06 38.98 33.08
N SER A 620 52.45 37.72 32.85
CA SER A 620 52.71 36.56 33.72
C SER A 620 53.35 35.40 32.91
N ARG A 621 54.14 34.57 33.62
CA ARG A 621 54.52 33.14 33.42
C ARG A 621 54.89 32.53 32.03
N VAL A 622 56.16 32.14 31.94
CA VAL A 622 56.75 30.77 31.89
C VAL A 622 56.00 29.61 31.15
N ALA A 623 56.64 29.12 30.08
CA ALA A 623 57.00 27.70 29.76
C ALA A 623 56.70 27.24 28.31
N SER A 624 57.76 26.73 27.67
CA SER A 624 57.80 25.83 26.51
C SER A 624 57.00 24.52 26.72
N PRO A 625 56.85 23.60 25.72
CA PRO A 625 57.44 23.59 24.36
C PRO A 625 56.48 23.31 23.17
N ALA A 626 56.85 23.88 22.02
CA ALA A 626 56.91 23.39 20.62
C ALA A 626 56.11 22.11 20.18
N PRO A 627 55.81 21.89 18.87
CA PRO A 627 56.50 22.44 17.69
C PRO A 627 55.55 22.75 16.49
N PRO A 628 56.02 22.85 15.22
CA PRO A 628 56.57 24.07 14.64
C PRO A 628 55.77 24.52 13.38
N ALA A 629 55.94 25.79 13.02
CA ALA A 629 55.53 26.31 11.72
C ALA A 629 56.34 25.68 10.57
N PRO A 630 55.81 25.65 9.33
CA PRO A 630 56.65 25.83 8.16
C PRO A 630 56.63 27.30 7.70
N PRO A 631 57.66 27.70 6.95
CA PRO A 631 58.16 29.06 6.91
C PRO A 631 57.56 29.91 5.79
N LYS A 632 57.78 31.22 5.91
CA LYS A 632 57.82 32.16 4.78
C LYS A 632 58.62 31.57 3.61
N ASN A 633 58.00 31.52 2.44
CA ASN A 633 58.71 31.67 1.17
C ASN A 633 58.48 33.10 0.69
N GLU A 634 59.48 33.95 0.93
CA GLU A 634 59.75 35.12 0.10
C GLU A 634 60.63 34.64 -1.06
N GLU A 635 60.05 33.86 -1.97
CA GLU A 635 60.59 33.67 -3.32
C GLU A 635 59.39 33.71 -4.27
N GLU A 636 59.48 34.60 -5.27
CA GLU A 636 58.47 34.89 -6.30
C GLU A 636 57.35 35.88 -5.91
N GLU A 637 57.75 37.10 -5.52
CA GLU A 637 56.97 38.28 -5.93
C GLU A 637 57.11 38.41 -7.47
N VAL A 638 56.35 37.58 -8.19
CA VAL A 638 56.21 37.64 -9.64
C VAL A 638 55.70 39.04 -9.96
N ASN A 639 56.51 39.84 -10.68
CA ASN A 639 56.14 41.17 -11.16
C ASN A 639 54.74 41.15 -11.81
N LEU A 640 53.70 41.49 -11.03
CA LEU A 640 52.31 41.45 -11.47
C LEU A 640 52.08 42.43 -12.63
N GLU A 641 52.86 43.53 -12.68
CA GLU A 641 52.89 44.49 -13.78
C GLU A 641 53.40 43.85 -15.10
N TYR A 642 54.44 43.01 -15.02
CA TYR A 642 54.99 42.32 -16.18
C TYR A 642 54.02 41.24 -16.68
N LEU A 643 53.44 40.49 -15.73
CA LEU A 643 52.45 39.47 -16.04
C LEU A 643 51.18 40.07 -16.67
N ARG A 644 50.73 41.22 -16.15
CA ARG A 644 49.60 41.99 -16.70
C ARG A 644 49.86 42.43 -18.15
N ASN A 645 51.04 42.96 -18.45
CA ASN A 645 51.38 43.39 -19.81
C ASN A 645 51.50 42.22 -20.80
N VAL A 646 52.09 41.10 -20.37
CA VAL A 646 52.18 39.89 -21.20
C VAL A 646 50.79 39.33 -21.50
N ILE A 647 49.92 39.23 -20.49
CA ILE A 647 48.53 38.75 -20.67
C ILE A 647 47.74 39.68 -21.59
N LEU A 648 47.88 41.01 -21.45
CA LEU A 648 47.23 41.99 -22.33
C LEU A 648 47.69 41.85 -23.79
N GLN A 649 48.98 41.67 -24.03
CA GLN A 649 49.56 41.51 -25.38
C GLN A 649 49.05 40.25 -26.09
N PHE A 650 48.79 39.16 -25.35
CA PHE A 650 48.18 37.95 -25.89
C PHE A 650 46.67 38.05 -26.14
N LEU A 651 45.97 38.94 -25.42
CA LEU A 651 44.55 39.20 -25.62
C LEU A 651 44.28 40.17 -26.78
N GLU A 652 45.23 41.06 -27.09
CA GLU A 652 45.14 42.02 -28.20
C GLU A 652 45.16 41.32 -29.58
N HIS A 653 45.92 40.24 -29.74
CA HIS A 653 45.96 39.45 -30.97
C HIS A 653 45.18 38.14 -30.84
N LYS A 654 44.03 38.06 -31.54
CA LYS A 654 43.09 36.92 -31.43
C LYS A 654 43.71 35.56 -31.71
N GLU A 655 44.74 35.51 -32.55
CA GLU A 655 45.43 34.29 -33.01
C GLU A 655 46.43 33.73 -31.98
N MET A 656 46.87 34.56 -31.02
CA MET A 656 47.88 34.20 -30.02
C MET A 656 47.27 33.71 -28.69
N ARG A 657 45.94 33.79 -28.55
CA ARG A 657 45.19 33.36 -27.37
C ARG A 657 45.38 31.88 -26.98
N PRO A 658 45.54 30.91 -27.90
CA PRO A 658 45.82 29.53 -27.52
C PRO A 658 47.17 29.37 -26.80
N ASN A 659 48.16 30.22 -27.12
CA ASN A 659 49.48 30.21 -26.47
C ASN A 659 49.44 30.83 -25.07
N LEU A 660 48.50 31.74 -24.80
CA LEU A 660 48.27 32.32 -23.47
C LEU A 660 47.89 31.25 -22.44
N VAL A 661 47.10 30.24 -22.84
CA VAL A 661 46.72 29.13 -21.97
C VAL A 661 47.94 28.30 -21.55
N LYS A 662 48.93 28.14 -22.45
CA LYS A 662 50.20 27.46 -22.12
C LYS A 662 51.02 28.27 -21.12
N VAL A 663 51.14 29.58 -21.32
CA VAL A 663 51.90 30.46 -20.41
C VAL A 663 51.23 30.57 -19.04
N LEU A 664 49.91 30.78 -18.98
CA LEU A 664 49.14 30.80 -17.73
C LEU A 664 49.17 29.44 -17.02
N SER A 665 49.15 28.33 -17.76
CA SER A 665 49.28 26.99 -17.20
C SER A 665 50.63 26.76 -16.52
N ILE A 666 51.70 27.39 -17.01
CA ILE A 666 53.05 27.28 -16.43
C ILE A 666 53.17 28.17 -15.20
N ILE A 667 52.64 29.40 -15.26
CA ILE A 667 52.81 30.40 -14.20
C ILE A 667 51.85 30.16 -13.02
N LEU A 668 50.58 29.83 -13.30
CA LEU A 668 49.57 29.52 -12.28
C LEU A 668 49.49 28.01 -11.95
N HIS A 669 50.44 27.21 -12.46
CA HIS A 669 50.58 25.79 -12.16
C HIS A 669 49.28 24.97 -12.36
N PHE A 670 48.60 25.15 -13.49
CA PHE A 670 47.39 24.38 -13.79
C PHE A 670 47.69 22.89 -13.87
N THR A 671 46.75 22.08 -13.37
CA THR A 671 46.83 20.64 -13.53
C THR A 671 46.64 20.26 -15.01
N PRO A 672 47.24 19.14 -15.49
CA PRO A 672 47.13 18.73 -16.89
C PRO A 672 45.69 18.47 -17.38
N GLN A 673 44.73 18.34 -16.45
CA GLN A 673 43.30 18.24 -16.75
C GLN A 673 42.68 19.63 -16.96
N GLU A 674 43.02 20.61 -16.12
CA GLU A 674 42.58 22.00 -16.27
C GLU A 674 43.12 22.64 -17.56
N THR A 675 44.40 22.40 -17.87
CA THR A 675 45.01 22.86 -19.14
C THR A 675 44.31 22.24 -20.35
N ARG A 676 43.98 20.94 -20.32
CA ARG A 676 43.22 20.28 -21.39
C ARG A 676 41.81 20.85 -21.53
N ARG A 677 41.14 21.15 -20.41
CA ARG A 677 39.79 21.73 -20.41
C ARG A 677 39.76 23.17 -20.92
N LEU A 678 40.79 23.96 -20.65
CA LEU A 678 40.91 25.34 -21.11
C LEU A 678 41.36 25.43 -22.57
N VAL A 679 42.30 24.59 -23.02
CA VAL A 679 42.69 24.50 -24.43
C VAL A 679 41.53 24.02 -25.32
N ALA A 680 40.61 23.20 -24.81
CA ALA A 680 39.42 22.80 -25.55
C ALA A 680 38.35 23.90 -25.70
N LYS A 681 38.51 25.04 -25.02
CA LYS A 681 37.54 26.16 -24.99
C LYS A 681 38.06 27.46 -25.62
N VAL A 682 39.35 27.54 -25.96
CA VAL A 682 40.00 28.67 -26.64
C VAL A 682 40.25 28.29 -28.08
#